data_AF-A0AAI8VGJ2-F1
#
_entry.id   AF-A0AAI8VGJ2-F1
#
_cell.length_a   1.000
_cell.length_b   1.000
_cell.length_c   1.000
_cell.angle_alpha   90.00
_cell.angle_beta   90.00
_cell.angle_gamma   90.00
#
_symmetry.space_group_name_H-M   'P 1'
#
loop_
_entity.id
_entity.type
_entity.pdbx_description
1 polymer ?
#
loop_
_entity_poly.entity_id
_entity_poly.type
_entity_poly.pdbx_seq_one_letter_code
_entity_poly.pdbx_strand_id
1 'polypeptide(L)'
;MYVDFLMIVLKKAIKVRLAAGKRVPRVTIMSATMDTTLFQEYFASKNAQGVLEPCPSLEVPGRMFPIRRFYLPDIMSSLQQDRSIEFEQLLAGHPLCEAYVRSESEFTATAPETVTNEGSETVTETVTETTKAEGSGISDRERRDLQVYVPTPLVAATIAHICNSTQMEGAILAFLPGMGEIMDVDEILRRRMSHLWFDDESKYKICILHSYLSKEQQNEIFEALPLGCRRIILSTNMAETSLTVPDVQYVVDSGRTREDRFEQVSRISGLATVWESKSSARQRAGRAGRAGRVRNGFYYALFSRERLESMSPSGLPALLRSDLKTTCLSIKAQGFVEKVGDFLAAAIEPPRADAVEAAVESLETLEAFTPEEGVTALGRVLTALPLDPSMATELGQDKGSAAAARAQMRYGRENLLNMRTFRAIVSNARQIEEALTTAGLAPQPSTDERQFSSQYGHPSLNQNSTDTALIKGLLVAGLYPNIAVKRLDKGGRYTSSSRQRPVVIRPMRQAKPSASEGEEDKDEGESEDHQGQDQGQGKIHAWKKARQGALVTYSNLRNSLDEKAVFAVEVTSVPPLLPLLFGGRIEMTGDNKLTKDNWLPFHVDESEDAHDLFEFRGALDAMLNDAFRSLSDRHTSGYLADDPARDIFARGVRELLSLTPAADAADVETTADTTAFRDPGMWPTLDELLDSEIDG
;
A
#
# COMPACT_ATOMS: atom_id res chain seq x y z
N MET A 1 -1.25 -12.77 7.62
CA MET A 1 -1.31 -12.07 8.91
C MET A 1 -2.37 -12.71 9.81
N TYR A 2 -3.67 -12.64 9.49
CA TYR A 2 -4.71 -13.29 10.31
C TYR A 2 -4.54 -14.81 10.49
N VAL A 3 -4.16 -15.54 9.44
CA VAL A 3 -3.92 -16.99 9.51
C VAL A 3 -2.74 -17.30 10.42
N ASP A 4 -1.62 -16.58 10.28
CA ASP A 4 -0.41 -16.75 11.09
C ASP A 4 -0.70 -16.51 12.57
N PHE A 5 -1.42 -15.43 12.87
CA PHE A 5 -1.89 -15.12 14.21
C PHE A 5 -2.78 -16.23 14.79
N LEU A 6 -3.77 -16.71 14.01
CA LEU A 6 -4.67 -17.78 14.42
C LEU A 6 -3.92 -19.09 14.71
N MET A 7 -2.86 -19.41 13.95
CA MET A 7 -2.06 -20.61 14.19
C MET A 7 -1.35 -20.56 15.56
N ILE A 8 -0.82 -19.39 15.95
CA ILE A 8 -0.21 -19.19 17.28
C ILE A 8 -1.26 -19.39 18.38
N VAL A 9 -2.40 -18.73 18.26
CA VAL A 9 -3.50 -18.81 19.23
C VAL A 9 -3.97 -20.25 19.40
N LEU A 10 -4.18 -20.97 18.29
CA LEU A 10 -4.59 -22.38 18.32
C LEU A 10 -3.55 -23.26 19.00
N LYS A 11 -2.27 -23.11 18.67
CA LYS A 11 -1.19 -23.90 19.30
C LYS A 11 -1.11 -23.65 20.81
N LYS A 12 -1.22 -22.39 21.25
CA LYS A 12 -1.25 -22.04 22.67
C LYS A 12 -2.49 -22.60 23.37
N ALA A 13 -3.67 -22.43 22.77
CA ALA A 13 -4.92 -22.96 23.31
C ALA A 13 -4.91 -24.49 23.46
N ILE A 14 -4.36 -25.21 22.47
CA ILE A 14 -4.18 -26.67 22.53
C ILE A 14 -3.28 -27.05 23.71
N LYS A 15 -2.11 -26.40 23.86
CA LYS A 15 -1.18 -26.65 24.97
C LYS A 15 -1.84 -26.42 26.34
N VAL A 16 -2.53 -25.29 26.52
CA VAL A 16 -3.21 -24.95 27.79
C VAL A 16 -4.30 -25.98 28.12
N ARG A 17 -5.09 -26.40 27.13
CA ARG A 17 -6.15 -27.39 27.35
C ARG A 17 -5.59 -28.77 27.70
N LEU A 18 -4.53 -29.20 27.03
CA LEU A 18 -3.85 -30.47 27.34
C LEU A 18 -3.26 -30.44 28.75
N ALA A 19 -2.57 -29.36 29.13
CA ALA A 19 -2.03 -29.20 30.47
C ALA A 19 -3.11 -29.22 31.56
N ALA A 20 -4.31 -28.68 31.26
CA ALA A 20 -5.46 -28.70 32.15
C ALA A 20 -6.27 -30.03 32.11
N GLY A 21 -5.82 -31.05 31.39
CA GLY A 21 -6.54 -32.32 31.23
C GLY A 21 -7.89 -32.20 30.50
N LYS A 22 -8.11 -31.10 29.76
CA LYS A 22 -9.36 -30.83 29.04
C LYS A 22 -9.31 -31.39 27.63
N ARG A 23 -10.48 -31.79 27.11
CA ARG A 23 -10.64 -32.22 25.71
C ARG A 23 -10.20 -31.11 24.74
N VAL A 24 -9.33 -31.41 23.80
CA VAL A 24 -8.92 -30.48 22.73
C VAL A 24 -9.86 -30.56 21.52
N PRO A 25 -10.15 -29.43 20.86
CA PRO A 25 -10.91 -29.42 19.61
C PRO A 25 -10.12 -30.11 18.49
N ARG A 26 -10.83 -30.73 17.54
CA ARG A 26 -10.21 -31.25 16.32
C ARG A 26 -9.91 -30.09 15.38
N VAL A 27 -8.65 -29.93 15.00
CA VAL A 27 -8.20 -28.90 14.05
C VAL A 27 -7.76 -29.61 12.78
N THR A 28 -8.28 -29.18 11.62
CA THR A 28 -7.89 -29.68 10.31
C THR A 28 -7.35 -28.51 9.50
N ILE A 29 -6.08 -28.57 9.13
CA ILE A 29 -5.42 -27.57 8.28
C ILE A 29 -5.45 -28.10 6.85
N MET A 30 -5.95 -27.28 5.93
CA MET A 30 -6.00 -27.62 4.51
C MET A 30 -5.07 -26.69 3.75
N SER A 31 -4.13 -27.25 3.01
CA SER A 31 -3.24 -26.51 2.11
C SER A 31 -3.33 -27.08 0.69
N ALA A 32 -3.27 -26.19 -0.30
CA ALA A 32 -3.16 -26.57 -1.71
C ALA A 32 -1.70 -26.80 -2.15
N THR A 33 -0.73 -26.55 -1.27
CA THR A 33 0.71 -26.73 -1.54
C THR A 33 1.20 -28.08 -1.03
N MET A 34 2.20 -28.64 -1.70
CA MET A 34 2.79 -29.95 -1.37
C MET A 34 3.64 -29.94 -0.11
N ASP A 35 4.15 -28.78 0.32
CA ASP A 35 5.01 -28.73 1.49
C ASP A 35 4.18 -28.61 2.77
N THR A 36 3.78 -29.76 3.31
CA THR A 36 3.08 -29.84 4.60
C THR A 36 4.04 -29.91 5.78
N THR A 37 5.35 -30.07 5.54
CA THR A 37 6.34 -30.38 6.59
C THR A 37 6.37 -29.30 7.65
N LEU A 38 6.37 -28.03 7.22
CA LEU A 38 6.28 -26.84 8.06
C LEU A 38 5.13 -26.93 9.10
N PHE A 39 3.92 -27.27 8.64
CA PHE A 39 2.75 -27.38 9.53
C PHE A 39 2.81 -28.65 10.40
N GLN A 40 3.37 -29.73 9.87
CA GLN A 40 3.52 -30.99 10.59
C GLN A 40 4.47 -30.87 11.78
N GLU A 41 5.61 -30.22 11.57
CA GLU A 41 6.59 -29.92 12.61
C GLU A 41 6.05 -28.88 13.60
N TYR A 42 5.39 -27.83 13.11
CA TYR A 42 4.86 -26.79 13.97
C TYR A 42 3.80 -27.31 14.95
N PHE A 43 2.93 -28.24 14.53
CA PHE A 43 1.93 -28.89 15.39
C PHE A 43 2.37 -30.28 15.90
N ALA A 44 3.68 -30.55 15.93
CA ALA A 44 4.20 -31.80 16.47
C ALA A 44 3.79 -31.98 17.95
N SER A 45 3.49 -33.22 18.33
CA SER A 45 2.98 -33.57 19.65
C SER A 45 3.78 -34.73 20.25
N LYS A 46 3.89 -34.77 21.57
CA LYS A 46 4.59 -35.88 22.25
C LYS A 46 3.69 -37.11 22.30
N ASN A 47 4.20 -38.24 21.86
CA ASN A 47 3.54 -39.53 21.96
C ASN A 47 3.55 -40.07 23.40
N ALA A 48 2.96 -41.25 23.63
CA ALA A 48 2.90 -41.88 24.95
C ALA A 48 4.28 -42.21 25.55
N GLN A 49 5.33 -42.30 24.72
CA GLN A 49 6.72 -42.51 25.15
C GLN A 49 7.50 -41.19 25.32
N GLY A 50 6.85 -40.04 25.15
CA GLY A 50 7.47 -38.71 25.30
C GLY A 50 8.26 -38.24 24.08
N VAL A 51 8.28 -38.99 22.98
CA VAL A 51 8.95 -38.63 21.72
C VAL A 51 8.08 -37.65 20.95
N LEU A 52 8.69 -36.59 20.41
CA LEU A 52 7.99 -35.59 19.61
C LEU A 52 7.74 -36.16 18.20
N GLU A 53 6.47 -36.33 17.83
CA GLU A 53 6.06 -36.81 16.52
C GLU A 53 5.35 -35.71 15.73
N PRO A 54 5.64 -35.58 14.42
CA PRO A 54 4.97 -34.62 13.55
C PRO A 54 3.47 -34.92 13.45
N CYS A 55 2.65 -33.89 13.20
CA CYS A 55 1.22 -34.11 13.06
C CYS A 55 0.90 -34.92 11.79
N PRO A 56 -0.18 -35.73 11.79
CA PRO A 56 -0.54 -36.56 10.64
C PRO A 56 -0.90 -35.70 9.42
N SER A 57 -0.37 -36.04 8.25
CA SER A 57 -0.82 -35.46 6.97
C SER A 57 -1.59 -36.49 6.14
N LEU A 58 -2.54 -35.99 5.35
CA LEU A 58 -3.28 -36.76 4.36
C LEU A 58 -3.20 -36.00 3.04
N GLU A 59 -2.65 -36.63 2.01
CA GLU A 59 -2.61 -36.07 0.66
C GLU A 59 -3.81 -36.56 -0.14
N VAL A 60 -4.57 -35.62 -0.72
CA VAL A 60 -5.69 -35.93 -1.62
C VAL A 60 -5.22 -35.69 -3.05
N PRO A 61 -5.01 -36.75 -3.86
CA PRO A 61 -4.48 -36.60 -5.21
C PRO A 61 -5.47 -35.83 -6.09
N GLY A 62 -4.99 -34.76 -6.73
CA GLY A 62 -5.76 -33.98 -7.67
C GLY A 62 -6.01 -34.74 -8.98
N ARG A 63 -7.24 -34.69 -9.51
CA ARG A 63 -7.54 -35.09 -10.89
C ARG A 63 -7.22 -33.92 -11.85
N MET A 64 -5.95 -33.72 -12.16
CA MET A 64 -5.54 -32.78 -13.22
C MET A 64 -5.01 -33.57 -14.41
N PHE A 65 -5.41 -33.15 -15.62
CA PHE A 65 -4.82 -33.64 -16.86
C PHE A 65 -3.33 -33.25 -16.91
N PRO A 66 -2.48 -34.01 -17.62
CA PRO A 66 -1.06 -33.74 -17.64
C PRO A 66 -0.78 -32.35 -18.23
N ILE A 67 0.02 -31.56 -17.51
CA ILE A 67 0.52 -30.26 -17.94
C ILE A 67 1.94 -30.45 -18.48
N ARG A 68 2.14 -30.18 -19.77
CA ARG A 68 3.47 -30.17 -20.37
C ARG A 68 4.16 -28.85 -20.05
N ARG A 69 5.38 -28.92 -19.52
CA ARG A 69 6.17 -27.75 -19.11
C ARG A 69 7.31 -27.54 -20.09
N PHE A 70 7.46 -26.30 -20.55
CA PHE A 70 8.59 -25.82 -21.35
C PHE A 70 9.30 -24.75 -20.52
N TYR A 71 10.62 -24.85 -20.44
CA TYR A 71 11.46 -23.85 -19.78
C TYR A 71 12.22 -23.05 -20.80
N LEU A 72 12.90 -21.99 -20.36
CA LEU A 72 13.55 -21.04 -21.26
C LEU A 72 14.38 -21.69 -22.39
N PRO A 73 15.24 -22.70 -22.14
CA PRO A 73 15.99 -23.34 -23.23
C PRO A 73 15.11 -24.03 -24.29
N ASP A 74 14.03 -24.69 -23.85
CA ASP A 74 13.06 -25.35 -24.74
C ASP A 74 12.32 -24.31 -25.60
N ILE A 75 11.94 -23.19 -24.98
CA ILE A 75 11.23 -22.08 -25.62
C ILE A 75 12.13 -21.40 -26.64
N MET A 76 13.37 -21.09 -26.28
CA MET A 76 14.36 -20.46 -27.17
C MET A 76 14.62 -21.33 -28.40
N SER A 77 14.77 -22.64 -28.23
CA SER A 77 14.92 -23.57 -29.35
C SER A 77 13.70 -23.55 -30.29
N SER A 78 12.50 -23.48 -29.72
CA SER A 78 11.25 -23.40 -30.49
C SER A 78 11.12 -22.08 -31.24
N LEU A 79 11.47 -20.95 -30.60
CA LEU A 79 11.43 -19.62 -31.21
C LEU A 79 12.46 -19.44 -32.32
N GLN A 80 13.67 -19.97 -32.17
CA GLN A 80 14.70 -19.94 -33.21
C GLN A 80 14.35 -20.78 -34.44
N GLN A 81 13.58 -21.85 -34.26
CA GLN A 81 13.11 -22.69 -35.36
C GLN A 81 11.89 -22.08 -36.07
N ASP A 82 11.13 -21.22 -35.39
CA ASP A 82 9.94 -20.58 -35.94
C ASP A 82 10.29 -19.39 -36.83
N ARG A 83 10.53 -19.67 -38.11
CA ARG A 83 10.82 -18.65 -39.14
C ARG A 83 9.67 -17.68 -39.41
N SER A 84 8.48 -17.94 -38.87
CA SER A 84 7.37 -17.00 -39.00
C SER A 84 7.53 -15.80 -38.08
N ILE A 85 8.34 -15.91 -37.03
CA ILE A 85 8.59 -14.82 -36.08
C ILE A 85 9.94 -14.24 -36.44
N GLU A 86 10.03 -12.93 -36.63
CA GLU A 86 11.31 -12.21 -36.79
C GLU A 86 12.03 -12.09 -35.44
N PHE A 87 12.19 -13.22 -34.75
CA PHE A 87 12.64 -13.30 -33.36
C PHE A 87 14.04 -12.72 -33.18
N GLU A 88 14.94 -12.96 -34.14
CA GLU A 88 16.30 -12.39 -34.12
C GLU A 88 16.28 -10.85 -34.19
N GLN A 89 15.39 -10.26 -35.00
CA GLN A 89 15.26 -8.80 -35.10
C GLN A 89 14.61 -8.22 -33.84
N LEU A 90 13.60 -8.91 -33.30
CA LEU A 90 12.97 -8.53 -32.03
C LEU A 90 13.99 -8.56 -30.89
N LEU A 91 14.81 -9.60 -30.79
CA LEU A 91 15.82 -9.73 -29.75
C LEU A 91 16.93 -8.69 -29.91
N ALA A 92 17.41 -8.45 -31.14
CA ALA A 92 18.42 -7.42 -31.43
C ALA A 92 17.95 -5.99 -31.07
N GLY A 93 16.64 -5.73 -31.11
CA GLY A 93 16.05 -4.46 -30.67
C GLY A 93 16.01 -4.28 -29.14
N HIS A 94 16.29 -5.32 -28.35
CA HIS A 94 16.16 -5.31 -26.89
C HIS A 94 17.41 -5.90 -26.19
N PRO A 95 18.48 -5.10 -26.00
CA PRO A 95 19.75 -5.56 -25.42
C PRO A 95 19.63 -6.21 -24.03
N LEU A 96 18.74 -5.68 -23.17
CA LEU A 96 18.47 -6.27 -21.85
C LEU A 96 17.80 -7.64 -21.93
N CYS A 97 16.97 -7.89 -22.95
CA CYS A 97 16.35 -9.19 -23.18
C CYS A 97 17.40 -10.21 -23.60
N GLU A 98 18.34 -9.81 -24.48
CA GLU A 98 19.48 -10.66 -24.85
C GLU A 98 20.37 -10.98 -23.65
N ALA A 99 20.66 -9.98 -22.81
CA ALA A 99 21.41 -10.17 -21.58
C ALA A 99 20.69 -11.11 -20.59
N TYR A 100 19.36 -10.98 -20.47
CA TYR A 100 18.54 -11.86 -19.65
C TYR A 100 18.63 -13.32 -20.13
N VAL A 101 18.43 -13.58 -21.42
CA VAL A 101 18.53 -14.93 -22.00
C VAL A 101 19.90 -15.54 -21.73
N ARG A 102 20.98 -14.77 -21.91
CA ARG A 102 22.34 -15.21 -21.61
C ARG A 102 22.51 -15.56 -20.13
N SER A 103 22.07 -14.66 -19.23
CA SER A 103 22.17 -14.89 -17.78
C SER A 103 21.43 -16.14 -17.32
N GLU A 104 20.26 -16.43 -17.88
CA GLU A 104 19.48 -17.62 -17.53
C GLU A 104 20.07 -18.90 -18.13
N SER A 105 20.75 -18.82 -19.27
CA SER A 105 21.47 -19.96 -19.85
C SER A 105 22.72 -20.35 -19.06
N GLU A 106 23.34 -19.39 -18.38
CA GLU A 106 24.54 -19.57 -17.55
C GLU A 106 24.18 -19.77 -16.06
N PHE A 107 22.89 -19.65 -15.70
CA PHE A 107 22.44 -19.72 -14.33
C PHE A 107 22.62 -21.14 -13.76
N THR A 108 23.27 -21.23 -12.61
CA THR A 108 23.36 -22.46 -11.83
C THR A 108 22.92 -22.17 -10.41
N ALA A 109 21.95 -22.93 -9.90
CA ALA A 109 21.53 -22.81 -8.52
C ALA A 109 22.66 -23.26 -7.58
N THR A 110 23.22 -22.32 -6.82
CA THR A 110 24.15 -22.58 -5.72
C THR A 110 23.37 -22.67 -4.40
N ALA A 111 23.87 -23.43 -3.43
CA ALA A 111 23.25 -23.51 -2.10
C ALA A 111 23.23 -22.11 -1.44
N PRO A 112 22.18 -21.78 -0.65
CA PRO A 112 22.09 -20.49 0.01
C PRO A 112 23.24 -20.33 1.01
N GLU A 113 24.09 -19.31 0.80
CA GLU A 113 25.07 -18.87 1.78
C GLU A 113 24.46 -17.75 2.64
N THR A 114 24.64 -17.84 3.96
CA THR A 114 24.31 -16.75 4.90
C THR A 114 25.28 -15.60 4.70
N VAL A 115 24.86 -14.55 3.98
CA VAL A 115 25.63 -13.30 3.86
C VAL A 115 25.31 -12.39 5.03
N THR A 116 26.31 -12.11 5.86
CA THR A 116 26.29 -11.00 6.82
C THR A 116 26.82 -9.75 6.12
N ASN A 117 25.96 -8.74 5.90
CA ASN A 117 26.41 -7.44 5.39
C ASN A 117 27.08 -6.64 6.54
N GLU A 118 28.38 -6.35 6.41
CA GLU A 118 29.05 -5.41 7.31
C GLU A 118 28.48 -3.99 7.08
N GLY A 119 27.82 -3.44 8.10
CA GLY A 119 27.28 -2.06 8.09
C GLY A 119 25.74 -1.96 8.03
N SER A 120 25.02 -3.08 7.92
CA SER A 120 23.58 -3.14 8.15
C SER A 120 23.26 -4.49 8.78
N GLU A 121 22.71 -4.51 10.00
CA GLU A 121 22.28 -5.73 10.70
C GLU A 121 21.04 -6.40 10.04
N THR A 122 20.86 -6.25 8.73
CA THR A 122 19.87 -6.95 7.93
C THR A 122 20.40 -8.35 7.59
N VAL A 123 19.83 -9.36 8.26
CA VAL A 123 19.86 -10.75 7.80
C VAL A 123 18.67 -10.89 6.88
N THR A 124 18.90 -10.76 5.58
CA THR A 124 18.00 -11.24 4.55
C THR A 124 18.57 -12.55 4.05
N GLU A 125 17.79 -13.64 4.12
CA GLU A 125 18.05 -14.83 3.30
C GLU A 125 17.80 -14.46 1.83
N THR A 126 18.74 -13.73 1.24
CA THR A 126 18.82 -13.57 -0.20
C THR A 126 19.67 -14.71 -0.70
N VAL A 127 19.10 -15.56 -1.56
CA VAL A 127 19.89 -16.44 -2.42
C VAL A 127 20.87 -15.53 -3.15
N THR A 128 22.16 -15.61 -2.81
CA THR A 128 23.20 -14.94 -3.57
C THR A 128 23.22 -15.57 -4.95
N GLU A 129 22.66 -14.85 -5.93
CA GLU A 129 22.73 -15.21 -7.34
C GLU A 129 24.20 -15.19 -7.78
N THR A 130 24.91 -16.29 -7.55
CA THR A 130 26.23 -16.51 -8.12
C THR A 130 26.02 -17.08 -9.51
N THR A 131 25.79 -16.20 -10.48
CA THR A 131 26.10 -16.54 -11.88
C THR A 131 27.55 -17.00 -11.89
N LYS A 132 27.85 -18.17 -12.45
CA LYS A 132 29.24 -18.56 -12.69
C LYS A 132 29.92 -17.47 -13.51
N ALA A 133 30.71 -16.63 -12.84
CA ALA A 133 32.06 -16.26 -13.21
C ALA A 133 32.44 -14.89 -12.63
N GLU A 134 33.56 -14.89 -11.91
CA GLU A 134 34.56 -13.83 -11.91
C GLU A 134 35.14 -13.59 -13.34
N GLY A 135 34.27 -13.51 -14.36
CA GLY A 135 34.65 -13.53 -15.78
C GLY A 135 33.49 -13.54 -16.80
N SER A 136 32.22 -13.52 -16.40
CA SER A 136 31.11 -13.25 -17.32
C SER A 136 31.15 -11.75 -17.60
N GLY A 137 31.34 -11.32 -18.86
CA GLY A 137 31.47 -9.90 -19.25
C GLY A 137 30.23 -9.01 -19.00
N ILE A 138 29.35 -9.38 -18.07
CA ILE A 138 28.20 -8.62 -17.57
C ILE A 138 28.69 -7.68 -16.47
N SER A 139 28.52 -6.38 -16.66
CA SER A 139 28.87 -5.38 -15.65
C SER A 139 27.98 -5.49 -14.41
N ASP A 140 28.46 -5.03 -13.24
CA ASP A 140 27.65 -4.98 -12.01
C ASP A 140 26.39 -4.11 -12.15
N ARG A 141 26.40 -3.16 -13.10
CA ARG A 141 25.21 -2.40 -13.47
C ARG A 141 24.19 -3.28 -14.18
N GLU A 142 24.60 -4.03 -15.19
CA GLU A 142 23.72 -4.95 -15.93
C GLU A 142 23.17 -6.05 -15.01
N ARG A 143 23.98 -6.59 -14.08
CA ARG A 143 23.47 -7.56 -13.08
C ARG A 143 22.33 -6.99 -12.24
N ARG A 144 22.46 -5.76 -11.75
CA ARG A 144 21.39 -5.08 -10.99
C ARG A 144 20.15 -4.82 -11.84
N ASP A 145 20.34 -4.38 -13.08
CA ASP A 145 19.23 -4.13 -13.99
C ASP A 145 18.44 -5.44 -14.27
N LEU A 146 19.14 -6.57 -14.42
CA LEU A 146 18.54 -7.90 -14.63
C LEU A 146 17.76 -8.44 -13.42
N GLN A 147 18.15 -8.08 -12.19
CA GLN A 147 17.44 -8.53 -10.99
C GLN A 147 15.97 -8.11 -10.98
N VAL A 148 15.63 -6.95 -11.54
CA VAL A 148 14.24 -6.44 -11.62
C VAL A 148 13.65 -6.53 -13.03
N TYR A 149 14.44 -6.94 -14.03
CA TYR A 149 14.04 -7.00 -15.43
C TYR A 149 12.98 -8.08 -15.70
N VAL A 150 12.04 -7.74 -16.58
CA VAL A 150 10.96 -8.63 -17.04
C VAL A 150 11.08 -8.74 -18.56
N PRO A 151 11.23 -9.95 -19.13
CA PRO A 151 11.50 -10.12 -20.56
C PRO A 151 10.21 -10.00 -21.39
N THR A 152 9.60 -8.81 -21.43
CA THR A 152 8.35 -8.54 -22.17
C THR A 152 8.43 -8.88 -23.67
N PRO A 153 9.55 -8.70 -24.40
CA PRO A 153 9.64 -9.14 -25.79
C PRO A 153 9.57 -10.66 -25.93
N LEU A 154 10.14 -11.41 -24.99
CA LEU A 154 10.11 -12.86 -24.99
C LEU A 154 8.70 -13.39 -24.67
N VAL A 155 7.97 -12.72 -23.78
CA VAL A 155 6.54 -13.02 -23.52
C VAL A 155 5.75 -12.87 -24.82
N ALA A 156 5.88 -11.74 -25.51
CA ALA A 156 5.16 -11.49 -26.76
C ALA A 156 5.54 -12.51 -27.85
N ALA A 157 6.84 -12.79 -28.04
CA ALA A 157 7.32 -13.78 -28.99
C ALA A 157 6.77 -15.19 -28.70
N THR A 158 6.70 -15.58 -27.42
CA THR A 158 6.14 -16.87 -27.00
C THR A 158 4.63 -16.94 -27.29
N ILE A 159 3.88 -15.86 -27.03
CA ILE A 159 2.45 -15.77 -27.38
C ILE A 159 2.26 -15.90 -28.90
N ALA A 160 3.06 -15.21 -29.70
CA ALA A 160 3.03 -15.29 -31.15
C ALA A 160 3.34 -16.70 -31.66
N HIS A 161 4.35 -17.35 -31.09
CA HIS A 161 4.70 -18.74 -31.41
C HIS A 161 3.55 -19.70 -31.10
N ILE A 162 2.91 -19.57 -29.93
CA ILE A 162 1.74 -20.39 -29.60
C ILE A 162 0.61 -20.12 -30.61
N CYS A 163 0.39 -18.86 -30.99
CA CYS A 163 -0.63 -18.50 -31.98
C CYS A 163 -0.39 -19.09 -33.37
N ASN A 164 0.87 -19.20 -33.79
CA ASN A 164 1.26 -19.73 -35.10
C ASN A 164 1.37 -21.27 -35.13
N SER A 165 1.92 -21.88 -34.07
CA SER A 165 2.26 -23.30 -34.02
C SER A 165 1.11 -24.22 -33.58
N THR A 166 -0.01 -23.66 -33.12
CA THR A 166 -1.15 -24.43 -32.59
C THR A 166 -2.45 -24.10 -33.30
N GLN A 167 -3.39 -25.05 -33.29
CA GLN A 167 -4.77 -24.82 -33.75
C GLN A 167 -5.42 -23.70 -32.92
N MET A 168 -6.32 -22.88 -33.49
CA MET A 168 -7.00 -21.75 -32.84
C MET A 168 -8.04 -22.17 -31.78
N GLU A 169 -7.64 -23.04 -30.85
CA GLU A 169 -8.41 -23.49 -29.70
C GLU A 169 -7.66 -23.15 -28.40
N GLY A 170 -8.39 -22.96 -27.30
CA GLY A 170 -7.82 -22.68 -25.99
C GLY A 170 -7.31 -21.25 -25.82
N ALA A 171 -7.56 -20.68 -24.65
CA ALA A 171 -7.09 -19.36 -24.27
C ALA A 171 -5.62 -19.41 -23.82
N ILE A 172 -4.91 -18.30 -24.07
CA ILE A 172 -3.57 -18.03 -23.57
C ILE A 172 -3.69 -17.11 -22.35
N LEU A 173 -3.05 -17.45 -21.23
CA LEU A 173 -2.94 -16.62 -20.04
C LEU A 173 -1.47 -16.28 -19.78
N ALA A 174 -1.10 -15.02 -19.86
CA ALA A 174 0.24 -14.52 -19.57
C ALA A 174 0.30 -13.88 -18.18
N PHE A 175 1.26 -14.31 -17.35
CA PHE A 175 1.52 -13.74 -16.03
C PHE A 175 2.67 -12.72 -16.09
N LEU A 176 2.36 -11.48 -15.73
CA LEU A 176 3.24 -10.31 -15.73
C LEU A 176 3.18 -9.62 -14.36
N PRO A 177 4.27 -8.98 -13.88
CA PRO A 177 4.31 -8.46 -12.52
C PRO A 177 3.42 -7.23 -12.28
N GLY A 178 3.15 -6.40 -13.29
CA GLY A 178 2.32 -5.21 -13.14
C GLY A 178 1.81 -4.62 -14.45
N MET A 179 1.07 -3.52 -14.33
CA MET A 179 0.41 -2.85 -15.46
C MET A 179 1.38 -2.33 -16.54
N GLY A 180 2.56 -1.85 -16.15
CA GLY A 180 3.57 -1.37 -17.10
C GLY A 180 3.99 -2.49 -18.05
N GLU A 181 4.35 -3.65 -17.50
CA GLU A 181 4.77 -4.80 -18.29
C GLU A 181 3.62 -5.40 -19.13
N ILE A 182 2.38 -5.30 -18.64
CA ILE A 182 1.17 -5.66 -19.41
C ILE A 182 1.04 -4.77 -20.65
N MET A 183 1.18 -3.45 -20.50
CA MET A 183 1.09 -2.51 -21.63
C MET A 183 2.23 -2.71 -22.63
N ASP A 184 3.46 -2.95 -22.14
CA ASP A 184 4.60 -3.24 -23.02
C ASP A 184 4.34 -4.47 -23.89
N VAL A 185 3.80 -5.55 -23.31
CA VAL A 185 3.46 -6.76 -24.08
C VAL A 185 2.31 -6.52 -25.06
N ASP A 186 1.25 -5.80 -24.65
CA ASP A 186 0.15 -5.43 -25.55
C ASP A 186 0.67 -4.60 -26.74
N GLU A 187 1.53 -3.62 -26.48
CA GLU A 187 2.14 -2.80 -27.54
C GLU A 187 2.99 -3.64 -28.50
N ILE A 188 3.84 -4.54 -27.98
CA ILE A 188 4.68 -5.41 -28.83
C ILE A 188 3.81 -6.38 -29.66
N LEU A 189 2.71 -6.90 -29.11
CA LEU A 189 1.78 -7.77 -29.84
C LEU A 189 1.03 -7.01 -30.93
N ARG A 190 0.61 -5.76 -30.69
CA ARG A 190 -0.10 -4.93 -31.68
C ARG A 190 0.82 -4.38 -32.76
N ARG A 191 2.09 -4.17 -32.46
CA ARG A 191 3.11 -3.94 -33.49
C ARG A 191 3.14 -5.17 -34.40
N ARG A 192 3.17 -4.94 -35.71
CA ARG A 192 3.10 -6.01 -36.71
C ARG A 192 4.22 -7.03 -36.49
N MET A 193 3.90 -8.12 -35.81
CA MET A 193 4.77 -9.28 -35.66
C MET A 193 4.47 -10.24 -36.79
N SER A 194 5.25 -10.13 -37.87
CA SER A 194 5.14 -10.97 -39.06
C SER A 194 3.81 -10.84 -39.83
N HIS A 195 3.16 -11.97 -40.12
CA HIS A 195 1.86 -12.13 -40.74
C HIS A 195 0.70 -12.21 -39.73
N LEU A 196 1.01 -12.28 -38.42
CA LEU A 196 0.00 -12.28 -37.36
C LEU A 196 -0.43 -10.84 -37.11
N TRP A 197 -1.74 -10.61 -37.16
CA TRP A 197 -2.34 -9.31 -36.89
C TRP A 197 -3.20 -9.42 -35.64
N PHE A 198 -2.65 -9.07 -34.49
CA PHE A 198 -3.36 -9.20 -33.21
C PHE A 198 -4.51 -8.19 -33.03
N ASP A 199 -4.58 -7.15 -33.87
CA ASP A 199 -5.74 -6.25 -33.96
C ASP A 199 -6.91 -6.83 -34.77
N ASP A 200 -6.73 -7.97 -35.45
CA ASP A 200 -7.82 -8.67 -36.12
C ASP A 200 -8.73 -9.34 -35.07
N GLU A 201 -9.76 -8.61 -34.61
CA GLU A 201 -10.72 -9.08 -33.60
C GLU A 201 -11.48 -10.35 -34.04
N SER A 202 -11.48 -10.69 -35.33
CA SER A 202 -12.05 -11.96 -35.80
C SER A 202 -11.20 -13.18 -35.42
N LYS A 203 -9.90 -12.98 -35.16
CA LYS A 203 -8.92 -14.04 -34.85
C LYS A 203 -8.37 -13.96 -33.43
N TYR A 204 -8.19 -12.76 -32.89
CA TYR A 204 -7.56 -12.58 -31.58
C TYR A 204 -8.34 -11.58 -30.74
N LYS A 205 -8.53 -11.89 -29.46
CA LYS A 205 -9.02 -10.94 -28.47
C LYS A 205 -8.01 -10.85 -27.33
N ILE A 206 -7.32 -9.72 -27.24
CA ILE A 206 -6.45 -9.39 -26.10
C ILE A 206 -7.31 -8.78 -25.00
N CYS A 207 -7.29 -9.39 -23.81
CA CYS A 207 -7.96 -8.91 -22.61
C CYS A 207 -6.91 -8.61 -21.54
N ILE A 208 -7.04 -7.46 -20.88
CA ILE A 208 -6.18 -7.09 -19.76
C ILE A 208 -6.90 -7.43 -18.46
N LEU A 209 -6.19 -8.02 -17.50
CA LEU A 209 -6.71 -8.35 -16.19
C LEU A 209 -5.78 -7.83 -15.09
N HIS A 210 -6.16 -6.69 -14.51
CA HIS A 210 -5.40 -6.00 -13.48
C HIS A 210 -6.35 -5.44 -12.40
N SER A 211 -5.89 -5.33 -11.14
CA SER A 211 -6.68 -4.85 -10.00
C SER A 211 -7.21 -3.41 -10.17
N TYR A 212 -6.48 -2.56 -10.89
CA TYR A 212 -6.90 -1.19 -11.26
C TYR A 212 -8.10 -1.15 -12.22
N LEU A 213 -8.42 -2.24 -12.92
CA LEU A 213 -9.53 -2.26 -13.85
C LEU A 213 -10.87 -2.34 -13.12
N SER A 214 -11.87 -1.80 -13.80
CA SER A 214 -13.27 -1.89 -13.41
C SER A 214 -13.73 -3.37 -13.45
N LYS A 215 -14.61 -3.82 -12.55
CA LYS A 215 -15.28 -5.14 -12.60
C LYS A 215 -15.91 -5.42 -13.97
N GLU A 216 -16.50 -4.42 -14.64
CA GLU A 216 -17.03 -4.62 -15.99
C GLU A 216 -15.91 -4.96 -16.97
N GLN A 217 -14.78 -4.25 -16.91
CA GLN A 217 -13.59 -4.53 -17.72
C GLN A 217 -12.95 -5.88 -17.37
N GLN A 218 -12.92 -6.25 -16.08
CA GLN A 218 -12.43 -7.56 -15.64
C GLN A 218 -13.33 -8.70 -16.14
N ASN A 219 -14.63 -8.43 -16.31
CA ASN A 219 -15.61 -9.41 -16.80
C ASN A 219 -15.53 -9.64 -18.31
N GLU A 220 -14.85 -8.78 -19.08
CA GLU A 220 -14.63 -8.95 -20.52
C GLU A 220 -13.97 -10.32 -20.85
N ILE A 221 -13.19 -10.87 -19.91
CA ILE A 221 -12.56 -12.19 -20.07
C ILE A 221 -13.58 -13.34 -20.13
N PHE A 222 -14.80 -13.13 -19.65
CA PHE A 222 -15.88 -14.12 -19.62
C PHE A 222 -16.82 -14.01 -20.82
N GLU A 223 -16.67 -12.97 -21.64
CA GLU A 223 -17.50 -12.77 -22.82
C GLU A 223 -17.26 -13.86 -23.85
N ALA A 224 -18.33 -14.28 -24.52
CA ALA A 224 -18.25 -15.28 -25.58
C ALA A 224 -17.47 -14.74 -26.77
N LEU A 225 -16.54 -15.54 -27.29
CA LEU A 225 -15.76 -15.18 -28.47
C LEU A 225 -16.36 -15.78 -29.74
N PRO A 226 -16.18 -15.12 -30.91
CA PRO A 226 -16.50 -15.70 -32.20
C PRO A 226 -15.78 -17.03 -32.44
N LEU A 227 -16.36 -17.91 -33.26
CA LEU A 227 -15.72 -19.16 -33.65
C LEU A 227 -14.42 -18.89 -34.39
N GLY A 228 -13.32 -19.51 -33.94
CA GLY A 228 -11.99 -19.31 -34.51
C GLY A 228 -11.22 -18.11 -33.93
N CYS A 229 -11.82 -17.38 -32.99
CA CYS A 229 -11.14 -16.32 -32.24
C CYS A 229 -10.49 -16.89 -30.96
N ARG A 230 -9.21 -16.57 -30.76
CA ARG A 230 -8.42 -16.99 -29.59
C ARG A 230 -8.33 -15.85 -28.58
N ARG A 231 -8.64 -16.17 -27.30
CA ARG A 231 -8.43 -15.25 -26.18
C ARG A 231 -6.97 -15.22 -25.75
N ILE A 232 -6.44 -14.03 -25.54
CA ILE A 232 -5.12 -13.77 -24.97
C ILE A 232 -5.33 -12.89 -23.74
N ILE A 233 -5.04 -13.39 -22.55
CA ILE A 233 -5.25 -12.70 -21.29
C ILE A 233 -3.91 -12.28 -20.72
N LEU A 234 -3.68 -10.99 -20.57
CA LEU A 234 -2.49 -10.43 -19.94
C LEU A 234 -2.84 -10.05 -18.50
N SER A 235 -2.23 -10.71 -17.51
CA SER A 235 -2.63 -10.55 -16.11
C SER A 235 -1.48 -10.56 -15.12
N THR A 236 -1.74 -10.03 -13.92
CA THR A 236 -0.88 -10.22 -12.75
C THR A 236 -1.23 -11.52 -12.01
N ASN A 237 -0.72 -11.68 -10.79
CA ASN A 237 -1.13 -12.74 -9.86
C ASN A 237 -2.65 -12.74 -9.54
N MET A 238 -3.43 -11.75 -10.01
CA MET A 238 -4.89 -11.73 -9.91
C MET A 238 -5.54 -12.99 -10.53
N ALA A 239 -4.97 -13.55 -11.60
CA ALA A 239 -5.45 -14.78 -12.22
C ALA A 239 -4.98 -16.07 -11.49
N GLU A 240 -4.09 -15.97 -10.49
CA GLU A 240 -3.50 -17.10 -9.77
C GLU A 240 -4.46 -17.75 -8.79
N THR A 241 -5.27 -16.97 -8.08
CA THR A 241 -6.23 -17.44 -7.05
C THR A 241 -7.65 -16.94 -7.29
N SER A 242 -7.82 -15.63 -7.53
CA SER A 242 -9.09 -14.93 -7.36
C SER A 242 -10.04 -15.04 -8.55
N LEU A 243 -9.54 -15.36 -9.74
CA LEU A 243 -10.36 -15.45 -10.95
C LEU A 243 -10.13 -16.77 -11.68
N THR A 244 -11.21 -17.39 -12.15
CA THR A 244 -11.16 -18.70 -12.81
C THR A 244 -11.68 -18.61 -14.22
N VAL A 245 -10.77 -18.50 -15.19
CA VAL A 245 -11.11 -18.55 -16.61
C VAL A 245 -11.15 -20.02 -17.06
N PRO A 246 -12.29 -20.53 -17.57
CA PRO A 246 -12.51 -21.96 -17.77
C PRO A 246 -11.78 -22.55 -18.99
N ASP A 247 -11.38 -21.75 -19.98
CA ASP A 247 -10.84 -22.21 -21.26
C ASP A 247 -9.33 -21.99 -21.44
N VAL A 248 -8.62 -21.66 -20.35
CA VAL A 248 -7.15 -21.51 -20.37
C VAL A 248 -6.48 -22.84 -20.62
N GLN A 249 -5.76 -22.94 -21.74
CA GLN A 249 -4.99 -24.11 -22.14
C GLN A 249 -3.48 -23.85 -22.14
N TYR A 250 -3.09 -22.61 -22.45
CA TYR A 250 -1.70 -22.18 -22.55
C TYR A 250 -1.43 -21.13 -21.47
N VAL A 251 -0.38 -21.33 -20.68
CA VAL A 251 0.07 -20.34 -19.71
C VAL A 251 1.49 -19.92 -20.08
N VAL A 252 1.72 -18.61 -20.18
CA VAL A 252 3.04 -18.00 -20.37
C VAL A 252 3.41 -17.27 -19.09
N ASP A 253 4.51 -17.67 -18.47
CA ASP A 253 4.89 -17.19 -17.14
C ASP A 253 6.22 -16.46 -17.19
N SER A 254 6.20 -15.17 -16.84
CA SER A 254 7.43 -14.39 -16.70
C SER A 254 8.27 -14.82 -15.50
N GLY A 255 7.68 -15.54 -14.52
CA GLY A 255 8.34 -15.93 -13.27
C GLY A 255 8.52 -14.77 -12.27
N ARG A 256 8.01 -13.58 -12.60
CA ARG A 256 8.13 -12.39 -11.76
C ARG A 256 6.78 -12.01 -11.17
N THR A 257 6.82 -11.39 -9.99
CA THR A 257 5.64 -10.82 -9.32
C THR A 257 6.01 -9.53 -8.59
N ARG A 258 5.04 -8.63 -8.43
CA ARG A 258 5.18 -7.45 -7.56
C ARG A 258 4.70 -7.80 -6.17
N GLU A 259 5.55 -7.58 -5.17
CA GLU A 259 5.23 -7.78 -3.77
C GLU A 259 5.36 -6.48 -2.99
N ASP A 260 4.32 -6.17 -2.20
CA ASP A 260 4.43 -5.15 -1.17
C ASP A 260 5.35 -5.64 -0.06
N ARG A 261 6.39 -4.84 0.21
CA ARG A 261 7.35 -5.02 1.28
C ARG A 261 7.35 -3.79 2.17
N PHE A 262 7.21 -4.01 3.46
CA PHE A 262 7.35 -2.97 4.47
C PHE A 262 8.53 -3.28 5.38
N GLU A 263 9.49 -2.37 5.40
CA GLU A 263 10.66 -2.45 6.28
C GLU A 263 10.35 -1.71 7.59
N GLN A 264 10.12 -2.45 8.68
CA GLN A 264 9.61 -1.87 9.95
C GLN A 264 10.51 -0.76 10.49
N VAL A 265 11.82 -0.98 10.46
CA VAL A 265 12.78 -0.09 11.10
C VAL A 265 12.92 1.21 10.32
N SER A 266 12.97 1.13 8.98
CA SER A 266 13.07 2.32 8.13
C SER A 266 11.72 2.97 7.82
N ARG A 267 10.61 2.24 8.06
CA ARG A 267 9.23 2.60 7.70
C ARG A 267 9.05 2.91 6.22
N ILE A 268 9.82 2.22 5.38
CA ILE A 268 9.74 2.32 3.93
C ILE A 268 8.83 1.22 3.42
N SER A 269 7.80 1.62 2.70
CA SER A 269 6.98 0.73 1.88
C SER A 269 7.56 0.69 0.47
N GLY A 270 7.66 -0.48 -0.13
CA GLY A 270 8.16 -0.64 -1.48
C GLY A 270 7.39 -1.72 -2.20
N LEU A 271 7.14 -1.50 -3.49
CA LEU A 271 6.66 -2.54 -4.38
C LEU A 271 7.88 -3.12 -5.09
N ALA A 272 8.34 -4.29 -4.65
CA ALA A 272 9.51 -4.95 -5.21
C ALA A 272 9.08 -5.93 -6.30
N THR A 273 9.74 -5.88 -7.46
CA THR A 273 9.63 -6.94 -8.47
C THR A 273 10.58 -8.05 -8.07
N VAL A 274 10.04 -9.23 -7.78
CA VAL A 274 10.79 -10.39 -7.27
C VAL A 274 10.47 -11.64 -8.07
N TRP A 275 11.33 -12.65 -7.94
CA TRP A 275 11.00 -14.00 -8.38
C TRP A 275 9.80 -14.53 -7.61
N GLU A 276 8.91 -15.22 -8.30
CA GLU A 276 7.80 -15.92 -7.66
C GLU A 276 8.28 -17.14 -6.86
N SER A 277 7.39 -17.70 -6.05
CA SER A 277 7.66 -18.95 -5.34
C SER A 277 7.39 -20.19 -6.19
N LYS A 278 8.04 -21.32 -5.84
CA LYS A 278 7.73 -22.64 -6.42
C LYS A 278 6.24 -22.97 -6.29
N SER A 279 5.60 -22.58 -5.19
CA SER A 279 4.16 -22.77 -4.98
C SER A 279 3.31 -21.97 -5.98
N SER A 280 3.68 -20.71 -6.25
CA SER A 280 3.00 -19.84 -7.22
C SER A 280 3.18 -20.35 -8.64
N ALA A 281 4.40 -20.71 -9.05
CA ALA A 281 4.67 -21.31 -10.35
C ALA A 281 3.80 -22.57 -10.59
N ARG A 282 3.63 -23.41 -9.55
CA ARG A 282 2.74 -24.59 -9.61
C ARG A 282 1.27 -24.20 -9.75
N GLN A 283 0.79 -23.19 -9.04
CA GLN A 283 -0.58 -22.70 -9.15
C GLN A 283 -0.86 -22.10 -10.53
N ARG A 284 0.07 -21.31 -11.07
CA ARG A 284 0.05 -20.76 -12.42
C ARG A 284 0.04 -21.85 -13.48
N ALA A 285 0.92 -22.84 -13.36
CA ALA A 285 0.91 -24.03 -14.23
C ALA A 285 -0.44 -24.78 -14.16
N GLY A 286 -1.03 -24.89 -12.97
CA GLY A 286 -2.36 -25.48 -12.78
C GLY A 286 -3.48 -24.76 -13.54
N ARG A 287 -3.29 -23.49 -13.94
CA ARG A 287 -4.24 -22.76 -14.79
C ARG A 287 -4.28 -23.29 -16.22
N ALA A 288 -3.17 -23.79 -16.76
CA ALA A 288 -3.13 -24.43 -18.08
C ALA A 288 -3.97 -25.71 -18.14
N GLY A 289 -4.21 -26.35 -17.00
CA GLY A 289 -5.08 -27.52 -16.88
C GLY A 289 -6.58 -27.19 -16.81
N ARG A 290 -7.01 -25.93 -16.91
CA ARG A 290 -8.43 -25.56 -16.69
C ARG A 290 -9.31 -25.71 -17.92
N ALA A 291 -8.78 -25.50 -19.12
CA ALA A 291 -9.37 -26.03 -20.36
C ALA A 291 -9.55 -27.56 -20.30
N GLY A 292 -8.93 -28.21 -19.30
CA GLY A 292 -8.90 -29.63 -19.07
C GLY A 292 -9.33 -30.09 -17.68
N ARG A 293 -10.64 -30.06 -17.38
CA ARG A 293 -11.27 -31.31 -16.86
C ARG A 293 -11.49 -32.34 -17.98
N VAL A 294 -10.94 -32.09 -19.19
CA VAL A 294 -11.14 -32.83 -20.44
C VAL A 294 -9.94 -32.88 -21.42
N ARG A 295 -8.83 -32.11 -21.26
CA ARG A 295 -7.73 -31.96 -22.26
C ARG A 295 -6.35 -31.62 -21.64
N ASN A 296 -5.26 -31.80 -22.39
CA ASN A 296 -3.88 -31.49 -21.95
C ASN A 296 -3.60 -29.98 -21.95
N GLY A 297 -2.86 -29.50 -20.93
CA GLY A 297 -2.44 -28.10 -20.79
C GLY A 297 -0.95 -27.90 -21.07
N PHE A 298 -0.55 -26.66 -21.41
CA PHE A 298 0.84 -26.29 -21.70
C PHE A 298 1.27 -25.08 -20.87
N TYR A 299 2.43 -25.19 -20.22
CA TYR A 299 3.01 -24.14 -19.37
C TYR A 299 4.39 -23.76 -19.90
N TYR A 300 4.57 -22.48 -20.22
CA TYR A 300 5.78 -21.88 -20.78
C TYR A 300 6.41 -20.96 -19.73
N ALA A 301 7.45 -21.45 -19.05
CA ALA A 301 8.21 -20.68 -18.06
C ALA A 301 9.37 -19.95 -18.74
N LEU A 302 9.40 -18.62 -18.67
CA LEU A 302 10.45 -17.79 -19.27
C LEU A 302 11.71 -17.69 -18.39
N PHE A 303 11.99 -18.75 -17.64
CA PHE A 303 13.13 -18.93 -16.76
C PHE A 303 13.64 -20.37 -16.86
N SER A 304 14.89 -20.59 -16.44
CA SER A 304 15.53 -21.92 -16.44
C SER A 304 14.93 -22.86 -15.38
N ARG A 305 15.18 -24.17 -15.49
CA ARG A 305 14.77 -25.14 -14.45
C ARG A 305 15.56 -24.92 -13.17
N GLU A 306 16.84 -24.61 -13.33
CA GLU A 306 17.78 -24.26 -12.28
C GLU A 306 17.26 -23.03 -11.52
N ARG A 307 16.77 -22.01 -12.24
CA ARG A 307 16.11 -20.85 -11.62
C ARG A 307 14.91 -21.25 -10.79
N LEU A 308 14.01 -22.07 -11.34
CA LEU A 308 12.86 -22.58 -10.58
C LEU A 308 13.31 -23.28 -9.29
N GLU A 309 14.39 -24.06 -9.34
CA GLU A 309 14.89 -24.75 -8.15
C GLU A 309 15.51 -23.82 -7.10
N SER A 310 16.04 -22.66 -7.51
CA SER A 310 16.51 -21.61 -6.60
C SER A 310 15.40 -20.74 -5.99
N MET A 311 14.17 -20.76 -6.55
CA MET A 311 13.06 -19.97 -6.02
C MET A 311 12.63 -20.47 -4.63
N SER A 312 12.05 -19.58 -3.82
CA SER A 312 11.55 -19.97 -2.50
C SER A 312 10.41 -21.00 -2.62
N PRO A 313 10.26 -21.93 -1.67
CA PRO A 313 9.16 -22.90 -1.68
C PRO A 313 7.78 -22.24 -1.71
N SER A 314 7.59 -21.19 -0.91
CA SER A 314 6.39 -20.38 -0.78
C SER A 314 6.71 -18.89 -0.78
N GLY A 315 5.70 -18.05 -1.05
CA GLY A 315 5.85 -16.59 -0.93
C GLY A 315 6.10 -16.18 0.52
N LEU A 316 6.77 -15.04 0.71
CA LEU A 316 7.10 -14.55 2.04
C LEU A 316 5.81 -14.30 2.86
N PRO A 317 5.66 -14.89 4.05
CA PRO A 317 4.48 -14.71 4.89
C PRO A 317 4.18 -13.23 5.12
N ALA A 318 2.90 -12.87 5.12
CA ALA A 318 2.49 -11.47 5.33
C ALA A 318 2.97 -10.90 6.67
N LEU A 319 3.15 -11.75 7.69
CA LEU A 319 3.74 -11.37 8.97
C LEU A 319 5.17 -10.80 8.84
N LEU A 320 5.93 -11.22 7.83
CA LEU A 320 7.32 -10.81 7.62
C LEU A 320 7.48 -9.60 6.69
N ARG A 321 6.41 -9.12 6.06
CA ARG A 321 6.48 -8.08 5.01
C ARG A 321 5.44 -6.96 5.10
N SER A 322 4.59 -6.97 6.12
CA SER A 322 3.54 -5.97 6.34
C SER A 322 3.76 -5.24 7.67
N ASP A 323 3.26 -4.00 7.80
CA ASP A 323 3.34 -3.23 9.05
C ASP A 323 2.74 -4.03 10.22
N LEU A 324 3.52 -4.20 11.30
CA LEU A 324 3.15 -5.05 12.43
C LEU A 324 2.26 -4.34 13.45
N LYS A 325 2.10 -3.01 13.40
CA LYS A 325 1.35 -2.23 14.42
C LYS A 325 -0.05 -2.77 14.68
N THR A 326 -0.82 -3.04 13.62
CA THR A 326 -2.19 -3.57 13.73
C THR A 326 -2.20 -4.96 14.37
N THR A 327 -1.20 -5.80 14.08
CA THR A 327 -1.04 -7.12 14.68
C THR A 327 -0.67 -7.01 16.16
N CYS A 328 0.32 -6.19 16.50
CA CYS A 328 0.77 -5.94 17.87
C CYS A 328 -0.40 -5.47 18.75
N LEU A 329 -1.16 -4.48 18.24
CA LEU A 329 -2.33 -3.95 18.92
C LEU A 329 -3.44 -5.02 19.09
N SER A 330 -3.70 -5.81 18.05
CA SER A 330 -4.67 -6.92 18.09
C SER A 330 -4.29 -8.02 19.09
N ILE A 331 -3.00 -8.35 19.23
CA ILE A 331 -2.50 -9.31 20.22
C ILE A 331 -2.91 -8.86 21.63
N LYS A 332 -2.58 -7.62 22.00
CA LYS A 332 -2.87 -7.14 23.35
C LYS A 332 -4.37 -6.94 23.59
N ALA A 333 -5.12 -6.51 22.58
CA ALA A 333 -6.57 -6.34 22.66
C ALA A 333 -7.32 -7.64 22.97
N GLN A 334 -6.81 -8.78 22.49
CA GLN A 334 -7.39 -10.11 22.77
C GLN A 334 -7.05 -10.63 24.19
N GLY A 335 -6.34 -9.85 25.00
CA GLY A 335 -6.08 -10.15 26.41
C GLY A 335 -4.83 -11.00 26.66
N PHE A 336 -3.91 -11.11 25.67
CA PHE A 336 -2.62 -11.75 25.89
C PHE A 336 -1.72 -10.86 26.75
N VAL A 337 -1.31 -11.36 27.93
CA VAL A 337 -0.54 -10.61 28.94
C VAL A 337 0.97 -10.61 28.66
N GLU A 338 1.46 -11.63 27.95
CA GLU A 338 2.88 -11.73 27.57
C GLU A 338 3.34 -10.58 26.66
N LYS A 339 4.66 -10.42 26.51
CA LYS A 339 5.19 -9.43 25.58
C LYS A 339 4.85 -9.77 24.14
N VAL A 340 4.66 -8.75 23.30
CA VAL A 340 4.34 -8.94 21.88
C VAL A 340 5.44 -9.76 21.18
N GLY A 341 6.71 -9.48 21.50
CA GLY A 341 7.85 -10.24 20.98
C GLY A 341 7.77 -11.73 21.29
N ASP A 342 7.48 -12.10 22.54
CA ASP A 342 7.36 -13.50 22.97
C ASP A 342 6.18 -14.21 22.28
N PHE A 343 5.07 -13.49 22.07
CA PHE A 343 3.92 -14.02 21.36
C PHE A 343 4.26 -14.31 19.90
N LEU A 344 4.86 -13.35 19.19
CA LEU A 344 5.22 -13.47 17.78
C LEU A 344 6.38 -14.45 17.54
N ALA A 345 7.28 -14.63 18.51
CA ALA A 345 8.32 -15.66 18.48
C ALA A 345 7.74 -17.09 18.41
N ALA A 346 6.48 -17.29 18.81
CA ALA A 346 5.79 -18.56 18.70
C ALA A 346 5.14 -18.81 17.32
N ALA A 347 5.26 -17.88 16.37
CA ALA A 347 4.81 -18.06 14.99
C ALA A 347 5.51 -19.23 14.30
N ILE A 348 4.95 -19.67 13.18
CA ILE A 348 5.58 -20.70 12.33
C ILE A 348 6.92 -20.17 11.82
N GLU A 349 6.89 -18.96 11.28
CA GLU A 349 8.06 -18.20 10.85
C GLU A 349 8.00 -16.84 11.58
N PRO A 350 8.77 -16.65 12.66
CA PRO A 350 8.69 -15.45 13.48
C PRO A 350 9.31 -14.23 12.78
N PRO A 351 8.71 -13.03 12.94
CA PRO A 351 9.33 -11.79 12.50
C PRO A 351 10.61 -11.53 13.29
N ARG A 352 11.51 -10.73 12.71
CA ARG A 352 12.74 -10.31 13.38
C ARG A 352 12.43 -9.52 14.66
N ALA A 353 13.27 -9.66 15.68
CA ALA A 353 13.05 -8.99 16.96
C ALA A 353 13.06 -7.46 16.82
N ASP A 354 14.01 -6.90 16.07
CA ASP A 354 14.12 -5.46 15.78
C ASP A 354 12.87 -4.89 15.07
N ALA A 355 12.28 -5.68 14.17
CA ALA A 355 11.05 -5.35 13.48
C ALA A 355 9.84 -5.28 14.42
N VAL A 356 9.76 -6.19 15.40
CA VAL A 356 8.72 -6.17 16.44
C VAL A 356 8.93 -5.00 17.40
N GLU A 357 10.16 -4.78 17.86
CA GLU A 357 10.52 -3.67 18.75
C GLU A 357 10.17 -2.31 18.11
N ALA A 358 10.51 -2.10 16.83
CA ALA A 358 10.16 -0.87 16.11
C ALA A 358 8.64 -0.64 16.00
N ALA A 359 7.86 -1.72 15.84
CA ALA A 359 6.39 -1.62 15.81
C ALA A 359 5.81 -1.32 17.20
N VAL A 360 6.36 -1.88 18.27
CA VAL A 360 5.97 -1.58 19.65
C VAL A 360 6.32 -0.14 20.02
N GLU A 361 7.55 0.30 19.75
CA GLU A 361 7.99 1.69 19.95
C GLU A 361 7.11 2.68 19.18
N SER A 362 6.68 2.31 17.96
CA SER A 362 5.71 3.11 17.19
C SER A 362 4.37 3.26 17.91
N LEU A 363 3.84 2.18 18.49
CA LEU A 363 2.57 2.19 19.22
C LEU A 363 2.68 2.95 20.55
N GLU A 364 3.84 2.93 21.20
CA GLU A 364 4.14 3.77 22.37
C GLU A 364 4.21 5.25 21.99
N THR A 365 4.84 5.57 20.86
CA THR A 365 4.93 6.96 20.33
C THR A 365 3.55 7.51 19.95
N LEU A 366 2.65 6.64 19.50
CA LEU A 366 1.24 6.95 19.23
C LEU A 366 0.36 6.92 20.49
N GLU A 367 0.94 6.68 21.67
CA GLU A 367 0.23 6.57 22.95
C GLU A 367 -0.87 5.49 22.95
N ALA A 368 -0.79 4.53 22.04
CA ALA A 368 -1.65 3.36 22.01
C ALA A 368 -1.20 2.30 23.03
N PHE A 369 0.12 2.24 23.30
CA PHE A 369 0.74 1.39 24.31
C PHE A 369 1.40 2.23 25.43
N THR A 370 1.41 1.67 26.64
CA THR A 370 2.31 2.13 27.72
C THR A 370 3.72 1.56 27.53
N PRO A 371 4.75 2.09 28.21
CA PRO A 371 6.11 1.53 28.17
C PRO A 371 6.22 0.06 28.60
N GLU A 372 5.23 -0.45 29.34
CA GLU A 372 5.12 -1.86 29.75
C GLU A 372 4.31 -2.72 28.77
N GLU A 373 4.04 -2.20 27.56
CA GLU A 373 3.17 -2.78 26.53
C GLU A 373 1.71 -3.01 26.98
N GLY A 374 1.21 -2.17 27.90
CA GLY A 374 -0.19 -2.14 28.29
C GLY A 374 -1.02 -1.37 27.27
N VAL A 375 -2.23 -1.83 26.93
CA VAL A 375 -3.13 -1.10 26.00
C VAL A 375 -3.73 0.10 26.72
N THR A 376 -3.47 1.30 26.21
CA THR A 376 -4.06 2.55 26.72
C THR A 376 -5.55 2.65 26.35
N ALA A 377 -6.24 3.66 26.86
CA ALA A 377 -7.62 3.90 26.49
C ALA A 377 -7.76 4.23 24.98
N LEU A 378 -6.82 5.01 24.43
CA LEU A 378 -6.69 5.25 22.98
C LEU A 378 -6.46 3.95 22.21
N GLY A 379 -5.52 3.10 22.67
CA GLY A 379 -5.26 1.80 22.05
C GLY A 379 -6.50 0.92 21.99
N ARG A 380 -7.33 0.89 23.04
CA ARG A 380 -8.60 0.15 23.04
C ARG A 380 -9.58 0.69 22.00
N VAL A 381 -9.69 2.00 21.85
CA VAL A 381 -10.51 2.61 20.79
C VAL A 381 -10.00 2.21 19.40
N LEU A 382 -8.68 2.29 19.17
CA LEU A 382 -8.07 1.93 17.89
C LEU A 382 -8.32 0.47 17.49
N THR A 383 -8.45 -0.44 18.47
CA THR A 383 -8.76 -1.86 18.20
C THR A 383 -10.18 -2.10 17.69
N ALA A 384 -11.12 -1.21 18.02
CA ALA A 384 -12.51 -1.31 17.60
C ALA A 384 -12.74 -0.77 16.18
N LEU A 385 -11.77 -0.04 15.62
CA LEU A 385 -11.87 0.54 14.28
C LEU A 385 -11.39 -0.47 13.21
N PRO A 386 -12.21 -0.78 12.20
CA PRO A 386 -11.78 -1.60 11.08
C PRO A 386 -10.88 -0.77 10.16
N LEU A 387 -9.57 -0.73 10.47
CA LEU A 387 -8.57 0.02 9.69
C LEU A 387 -8.07 -0.73 8.45
N ASP A 388 -8.64 -1.90 8.13
CA ASP A 388 -8.28 -2.67 6.94
C ASP A 388 -9.15 -2.25 5.74
N PRO A 389 -8.57 -1.71 4.65
CA PRO A 389 -9.31 -1.29 3.46
C PRO A 389 -9.94 -2.45 2.66
N SER A 390 -9.69 -3.71 3.03
CA SER A 390 -10.22 -4.88 2.30
C SER A 390 -11.70 -5.19 2.54
N MET A 391 -12.39 -4.47 3.43
CA MET A 391 -13.83 -4.62 3.62
C MET A 391 -14.67 -3.68 2.75
N ALA A 392 -14.34 -3.53 1.47
CA ALA A 392 -15.22 -2.88 0.50
C ALA A 392 -16.41 -3.80 0.18
N THR A 393 -17.37 -3.92 1.08
CA THR A 393 -18.67 -4.51 0.76
C THR A 393 -19.38 -3.54 -0.18
N GLU A 394 -19.81 -4.05 -1.33
CA GLU A 394 -20.52 -3.36 -2.40
C GLU A 394 -21.89 -2.87 -1.88
N LEU A 395 -21.89 -1.77 -1.12
CA LEU A 395 -23.09 -1.17 -0.56
C LEU A 395 -23.58 -0.04 -1.46
N GLY A 396 -24.74 -0.27 -2.07
CA GLY A 396 -25.59 0.78 -2.62
C GLY A 396 -25.39 1.08 -4.11
N GLN A 397 -26.17 0.38 -4.95
CA GLN A 397 -26.66 1.00 -6.17
C GLN A 397 -27.53 2.20 -5.75
N ASP A 398 -26.95 3.39 -5.82
CA ASP A 398 -27.69 4.62 -5.61
C ASP A 398 -28.69 4.78 -6.76
N LYS A 399 -29.99 4.80 -6.46
CA LYS A 399 -31.07 4.95 -7.45
C LYS A 399 -31.20 6.40 -7.90
N GLY A 400 -30.09 7.00 -8.32
CA GLY A 400 -30.07 8.35 -8.89
C GLY A 400 -30.65 8.36 -10.32
N SER A 401 -31.29 9.47 -10.69
CA SER A 401 -31.71 9.73 -12.07
C SER A 401 -30.54 9.56 -13.05
N ALA A 402 -30.81 9.06 -14.26
CA ALA A 402 -29.81 8.86 -15.31
C ALA A 402 -29.02 10.15 -15.65
N ALA A 403 -29.59 11.33 -15.40
CA ALA A 403 -28.92 12.61 -15.55
C ALA A 403 -27.78 12.82 -14.52
N ALA A 404 -28.01 12.47 -13.25
CA ALA A 404 -27.01 12.60 -12.19
C ALA A 404 -25.84 11.63 -12.40
N ALA A 405 -26.12 10.40 -12.83
CA ALA A 405 -25.08 9.42 -13.18
C ALA A 405 -24.20 9.91 -14.36
N ARG A 406 -24.80 10.57 -15.36
CA ARG A 406 -24.06 11.18 -16.49
C ARG A 406 -23.21 12.37 -16.05
N ALA A 407 -23.69 13.21 -15.14
CA ALA A 407 -22.92 14.32 -14.58
C ALA A 407 -21.73 13.84 -13.75
N GLN A 408 -21.91 12.82 -12.90
CA GLN A 408 -20.82 12.20 -12.12
C GLN A 408 -19.75 11.57 -13.03
N MET A 409 -20.17 10.86 -14.08
CA MET A 409 -19.21 10.28 -15.05
C MET A 409 -18.45 11.36 -15.82
N ARG A 410 -19.11 12.49 -16.15
CA ARG A 410 -18.47 13.63 -16.80
C ARG A 410 -17.42 14.26 -15.89
N TYR A 411 -17.77 14.57 -14.65
CA TYR A 411 -16.86 15.15 -13.66
C TYR A 411 -15.65 14.25 -13.41
N GLY A 412 -15.87 12.93 -13.27
CA GLY A 412 -14.79 11.95 -13.11
C GLY A 412 -13.83 11.93 -14.30
N ARG A 413 -14.35 12.03 -15.53
CA ARG A 413 -13.54 12.10 -16.75
C ARG A 413 -12.76 13.41 -16.87
N GLU A 414 -13.38 14.54 -16.54
CA GLU A 414 -12.77 15.87 -16.60
C GLU A 414 -11.63 16.04 -15.59
N ASN A 415 -11.76 15.44 -14.40
CA ASN A 415 -10.78 15.54 -13.31
C ASN A 415 -9.83 14.34 -13.21
N LEU A 416 -9.85 13.44 -14.20
CA LEU A 416 -9.04 12.20 -14.22
C LEU A 416 -9.22 11.34 -12.94
N LEU A 417 -10.43 11.34 -12.38
CA LEU A 417 -10.78 10.59 -11.17
C LEU A 417 -11.33 9.21 -11.53
N ASN A 418 -10.79 8.17 -10.88
CA ASN A 418 -11.40 6.85 -10.92
C ASN A 418 -12.63 6.84 -10.00
N MET A 419 -13.82 6.91 -10.61
CA MET A 419 -15.08 6.98 -9.86
C MET A 419 -15.36 5.76 -8.97
N ARG A 420 -14.73 4.61 -9.23
CA ARG A 420 -14.84 3.44 -8.35
C ARG A 420 -13.98 3.60 -7.11
N THR A 421 -12.75 4.06 -7.27
CA THR A 421 -11.89 4.42 -6.14
C THR A 421 -12.56 5.48 -5.29
N PHE A 422 -13.16 6.50 -5.92
CA PHE A 422 -13.94 7.51 -5.22
C PHE A 422 -15.12 6.90 -4.44
N ARG A 423 -15.91 6.02 -5.05
CA ARG A 423 -17.00 5.30 -4.36
C ARG A 423 -16.49 4.39 -3.23
N ALA A 424 -15.35 3.74 -3.41
CA ALA A 424 -14.71 2.94 -2.37
C ALA A 424 -14.27 3.82 -1.19
N ILE A 425 -13.72 5.01 -1.45
CA ILE A 425 -13.40 6.01 -0.41
C ILE A 425 -14.68 6.42 0.33
N VAL A 426 -15.77 6.72 -0.38
CA VAL A 426 -17.07 7.06 0.24
C VAL A 426 -17.60 5.89 1.08
N SER A 427 -17.49 4.66 0.59
CA SER A 427 -17.89 3.46 1.34
C SER A 427 -17.04 3.28 2.60
N ASN A 428 -15.72 3.44 2.51
CA ASN A 428 -14.82 3.34 3.64
C ASN A 428 -15.10 4.44 4.68
N ALA A 429 -15.37 5.67 4.23
CA ALA A 429 -15.77 6.76 5.11
C ALA A 429 -17.06 6.43 5.89
N ARG A 430 -18.06 5.83 5.23
CA ARG A 430 -19.30 5.36 5.88
C ARG A 430 -19.06 4.21 6.86
N GLN A 431 -18.14 3.30 6.55
CA GLN A 431 -17.77 2.22 7.47
C GLN A 431 -17.03 2.74 8.70
N ILE A 432 -16.16 3.75 8.52
CA ILE A 432 -15.51 4.44 9.64
C ILE A 432 -16.58 5.14 10.48
N GLU A 433 -17.52 5.84 9.87
CA GLU A 433 -18.65 6.46 10.59
C GLU A 433 -19.44 5.41 11.39
N GLU A 434 -19.83 4.30 10.76
CA GLU A 434 -20.55 3.21 11.43
C GLU A 434 -19.74 2.60 12.57
N ALA A 435 -18.42 2.42 12.39
CA ALA A 435 -17.53 1.93 13.44
C ALA A 435 -17.41 2.92 14.59
N LEU A 436 -17.27 4.23 14.31
CA LEU A 436 -17.23 5.29 15.31
C LEU A 436 -18.55 5.33 16.10
N THR A 437 -19.67 5.20 15.42
CA THR A 437 -20.98 5.19 16.06
C THR A 437 -21.26 3.91 16.84
N THR A 438 -20.86 2.75 16.33
CA THR A 438 -20.95 1.47 17.04
C THR A 438 -20.06 1.46 18.28
N ALA A 439 -18.89 2.10 18.20
CA ALA A 439 -18.00 2.33 19.34
C ALA A 439 -18.51 3.43 20.29
N GLY A 440 -19.64 4.09 20.01
CA GLY A 440 -20.21 5.14 20.85
C GLY A 440 -19.46 6.47 20.81
N LEU A 441 -18.55 6.65 19.86
CA LEU A 441 -17.73 7.86 19.70
C LEU A 441 -18.50 8.98 19.00
N ALA A 442 -19.40 8.63 18.09
CA ALA A 442 -20.20 9.56 17.31
C ALA A 442 -21.71 9.24 17.45
N PRO A 443 -22.58 10.27 17.52
CA PRO A 443 -24.03 10.07 17.49
C PRO A 443 -24.48 9.37 16.20
N GLN A 444 -25.55 8.57 16.29
CA GLN A 444 -26.21 8.03 15.09
C GLN A 444 -26.92 9.17 14.35
N PRO A 445 -26.58 9.46 13.08
CA PRO A 445 -27.36 10.41 12.30
C PRO A 445 -28.71 9.79 11.95
N SER A 446 -29.75 10.63 11.99
CA SER A 446 -31.11 10.25 11.60
C SER A 446 -31.22 9.88 10.12
N THR A 447 -32.28 9.16 9.75
CA THR A 447 -32.49 8.71 8.36
C THR A 447 -32.61 9.88 7.38
N ASP A 448 -33.21 10.99 7.81
CA ASP A 448 -33.35 12.21 7.00
C ASP A 448 -32.01 12.94 6.85
N GLU A 449 -31.22 13.05 7.94
CA GLU A 449 -29.88 13.65 7.89
C GLU A 449 -28.94 12.88 6.95
N ARG A 450 -29.05 11.55 6.88
CA ARG A 450 -28.25 10.73 5.94
C ARG A 450 -28.64 10.91 4.47
N GLN A 451 -29.89 11.26 4.18
CA GLN A 451 -30.37 11.38 2.80
C GLN A 451 -30.07 12.75 2.18
N PHE A 452 -30.02 13.81 2.99
CA PHE A 452 -29.91 15.19 2.49
C PHE A 452 -28.59 15.88 2.83
N SER A 453 -27.70 15.26 3.61
CA SER A 453 -26.38 15.82 3.94
C SER A 453 -25.31 15.46 2.90
N SER A 454 -24.52 16.45 2.48
CA SER A 454 -23.27 16.26 1.72
C SER A 454 -22.08 15.88 2.62
N GLN A 455 -22.28 15.82 3.93
CA GLN A 455 -21.27 15.57 4.96
C GLN A 455 -21.54 14.24 5.69
N TYR A 456 -20.47 13.62 6.19
CA TYR A 456 -20.54 12.35 6.94
C TYR A 456 -20.87 12.59 8.42
N GLY A 457 -21.66 11.70 9.02
CA GLY A 457 -22.05 11.79 10.42
C GLY A 457 -23.05 12.93 10.74
N HIS A 458 -23.31 13.12 12.02
CA HIS A 458 -24.23 14.17 12.49
C HIS A 458 -23.67 15.58 12.23
N PRO A 459 -24.48 16.58 11.81
CA PRO A 459 -24.00 17.92 11.46
C PRO A 459 -23.16 18.61 12.55
N SER A 460 -23.45 18.34 13.83
CA SER A 460 -22.66 18.90 14.95
C SER A 460 -21.20 18.46 14.97
N LEU A 461 -20.84 17.35 14.31
CA LEU A 461 -19.47 16.86 14.21
C LEU A 461 -18.65 17.62 13.15
N ASN A 462 -19.31 18.34 12.25
CA ASN A 462 -18.67 18.95 11.09
C ASN A 462 -18.42 20.46 11.25
N GLN A 463 -18.60 21.01 12.46
CA GLN A 463 -18.42 22.45 12.73
C GLN A 463 -17.02 22.97 12.38
N ASN A 464 -16.00 22.12 12.51
CA ASN A 464 -14.60 22.44 12.25
C ASN A 464 -14.05 21.81 10.96
N SER A 465 -14.89 21.18 10.13
CA SER A 465 -14.45 20.44 8.92
C SER A 465 -13.89 21.35 7.81
N THR A 466 -14.02 22.67 7.94
CA THR A 466 -13.43 23.66 7.01
C THR A 466 -12.15 24.30 7.56
N ASP A 467 -11.76 24.02 8.80
CA ASP A 467 -10.56 24.60 9.42
C ASP A 467 -9.33 23.78 9.02
N THR A 468 -8.59 24.29 8.03
CA THR A 468 -7.37 23.67 7.50
C THR A 468 -6.31 23.44 8.57
N ALA A 469 -6.21 24.31 9.58
CA ALA A 469 -5.18 24.21 10.62
C ALA A 469 -5.47 23.03 11.57
N LEU A 470 -6.74 22.84 11.95
CA LEU A 470 -7.18 21.69 12.73
C LEU A 470 -7.05 20.38 11.95
N ILE A 471 -7.40 20.36 10.66
CA ILE A 471 -7.22 19.18 9.80
C ILE A 471 -5.74 18.79 9.70
N LYS A 472 -4.85 19.77 9.49
CA LYS A 472 -3.40 19.53 9.53
C LYS A 472 -2.94 18.99 10.89
N GLY A 473 -3.53 19.47 11.99
CA GLY A 473 -3.25 18.94 13.33
C GLY A 473 -3.64 17.47 13.49
N LEU A 474 -4.81 17.09 13.00
CA LEU A 474 -5.26 15.69 12.97
C LEU A 474 -4.35 14.81 12.10
N LEU A 475 -3.91 15.33 10.94
CA LEU A 475 -2.94 14.63 10.09
C LEU A 475 -1.61 14.42 10.81
N VAL A 476 -1.08 15.44 11.49
CA VAL A 476 0.15 15.29 12.29
C VAL A 476 -0.06 14.27 13.40
N ALA A 477 -1.16 14.34 14.14
CA ALA A 477 -1.46 13.38 15.21
C ALA A 477 -1.53 11.92 14.71
N GLY A 478 -2.14 11.69 13.54
CA GLY A 478 -2.28 10.34 12.98
C GLY A 478 -1.04 9.83 12.22
N LEU A 479 -0.25 10.73 11.62
CA LEU A 479 0.91 10.36 10.82
C LEU A 479 2.22 10.43 11.60
N TYR A 480 2.25 11.02 12.80
CA TYR A 480 3.44 11.05 13.64
C TYR A 480 4.01 9.64 13.85
N PRO A 481 5.34 9.42 13.78
CA PRO A 481 6.46 10.35 13.64
C PRO A 481 6.87 10.66 12.18
N ASN A 482 5.99 10.47 11.19
CA ASN A 482 6.31 10.72 9.78
C ASN A 482 6.39 12.22 9.48
N ILE A 483 7.51 12.83 9.85
CA ILE A 483 7.84 14.24 9.68
C ILE A 483 9.18 14.35 8.96
N ALA A 484 9.25 15.29 8.01
CA ALA A 484 10.49 15.67 7.36
C ALA A 484 10.74 17.18 7.48
N VAL A 485 12.01 17.54 7.61
CA VAL A 485 12.48 18.92 7.78
C VAL A 485 13.34 19.32 6.59
N LYS A 486 13.09 20.48 6.02
CA LYS A 486 13.90 21.06 4.95
C LYS A 486 15.20 21.62 5.53
N ARG A 487 16.34 21.08 5.08
CA ARG A 487 17.67 21.50 5.53
C ARG A 487 18.32 22.45 4.52
N LEU A 488 18.50 23.71 4.92
CA LEU A 488 19.09 24.76 4.09
C LEU A 488 20.59 24.52 3.82
N ASP A 489 21.29 23.89 4.78
CA ASP A 489 22.72 23.55 4.69
C ASP A 489 23.03 22.46 3.65
N LYS A 490 22.03 21.67 3.25
CA LYS A 490 22.16 20.57 2.28
C LYS A 490 21.46 20.85 0.95
N GLY A 491 21.47 22.11 0.51
CA GLY A 491 20.87 22.53 -0.76
C GLY A 491 19.34 22.40 -0.78
N GLY A 492 18.69 22.55 0.38
CA GLY A 492 17.22 22.54 0.50
C GLY A 492 16.57 21.14 0.46
N ARG A 493 17.34 20.06 0.66
CA ARG A 493 16.81 18.68 0.75
C ARG A 493 16.06 18.46 2.06
N TYR A 494 15.04 17.61 2.02
CA TYR A 494 14.30 17.20 3.22
C TYR A 494 15.01 16.04 3.92
N THR A 495 14.95 16.01 5.24
CA THR A 495 15.45 14.90 6.07
C THR A 495 14.38 14.42 7.03
N SER A 496 14.21 13.10 7.15
CA SER A 496 13.15 12.47 7.96
C SER A 496 13.64 12.01 9.35
N SER A 497 12.67 11.89 10.27
CA SER A 497 12.78 11.55 11.69
C SER A 497 13.51 10.25 12.03
N SER A 498 13.37 9.19 11.23
CA SER A 498 13.85 7.87 11.70
C SER A 498 15.38 7.73 11.72
N ARG A 499 16.14 8.36 10.79
CA ARG A 499 17.62 8.19 10.68
C ARG A 499 18.38 9.33 9.97
N GLN A 500 17.84 10.54 9.91
CA GLN A 500 18.42 11.66 9.12
C GLN A 500 18.69 11.35 7.64
N ARG A 501 17.95 10.39 7.05
CA ARG A 501 18.10 10.08 5.63
C ARG A 501 17.54 11.22 4.78
N PRO A 502 18.23 11.61 3.69
CA PRO A 502 17.70 12.56 2.74
C PRO A 502 16.48 11.94 2.04
N VAL A 503 15.37 12.66 2.06
CA VAL A 503 14.11 12.30 1.42
C VAL A 503 13.84 13.29 0.30
N VAL A 504 13.44 12.77 -0.85
CA VAL A 504 13.03 13.57 -1.99
C VAL A 504 11.52 13.79 -1.90
N ILE A 505 11.13 15.05 -1.89
CA ILE A 505 9.72 15.44 -1.98
C ILE A 505 9.53 15.93 -3.41
N ARG A 506 8.79 15.16 -4.22
CA ARG A 506 8.42 15.63 -5.56
C ARG A 506 7.30 16.67 -5.38
N PRO A 507 7.44 17.89 -5.90
CA PRO A 507 6.27 18.75 -6.05
C PRO A 507 5.27 18.00 -6.95
N MET A 508 3.99 17.96 -6.54
CA MET A 508 2.94 17.48 -7.43
C MET A 508 3.03 18.31 -8.72
N ARG A 509 3.08 17.66 -9.88
CA ARG A 509 2.87 18.34 -11.16
C ARG A 509 1.46 18.90 -11.13
N GLN A 510 1.33 20.20 -10.83
CA GLN A 510 0.14 20.94 -11.22
C GLN A 510 0.00 20.78 -12.73
N ALA A 511 -1.19 20.42 -13.20
CA ALA A 511 -1.50 20.46 -14.62
C ALA A 511 -1.18 21.88 -15.09
N LYS A 512 -0.20 22.01 -16.00
CA LYS A 512 0.05 23.30 -16.66
C LYS A 512 -1.27 23.71 -17.32
N PRO A 513 -1.83 24.90 -17.06
CA PRO A 513 -2.77 25.49 -18.00
C PRO A 513 -2.03 25.62 -19.34
N SER A 514 -2.75 25.34 -20.42
CA SER A 514 -2.28 25.37 -21.80
C SER A 514 -1.39 26.58 -22.06
N ALA A 515 -0.20 26.33 -22.59
CA ALA A 515 0.77 27.33 -22.97
C ALA A 515 0.14 28.40 -23.89
N SER A 516 0.17 29.66 -23.45
CA SER A 516 0.43 30.78 -24.34
C SER A 516 1.90 31.14 -24.20
N GLU A 517 2.58 31.20 -25.33
CA GLU A 517 3.97 31.56 -25.52
C GLU A 517 4.32 32.89 -24.83
N GLY A 518 5.49 32.97 -24.18
CA GLY A 518 6.00 34.20 -23.57
C GLY A 518 7.19 33.98 -22.65
N GLU A 519 8.38 34.12 -23.24
CA GLU A 519 9.67 34.56 -22.68
C GLU A 519 10.18 34.05 -21.31
N GLU A 520 11.35 33.41 -21.37
CA GLU A 520 12.28 33.23 -20.26
C GLU A 520 12.81 34.60 -19.81
N ASP A 521 12.41 35.06 -18.62
CA ASP A 521 13.15 36.12 -17.91
C ASP A 521 13.92 35.53 -16.73
N LYS A 522 15.25 35.73 -16.81
CA LYS A 522 16.21 35.54 -15.72
C LYS A 522 16.12 36.77 -14.82
N ASP A 523 15.58 36.62 -13.61
CA ASP A 523 15.78 37.62 -12.56
C ASP A 523 16.91 37.20 -11.62
N GLU A 524 18.08 37.77 -11.89
CA GLU A 524 19.11 38.06 -10.89
C GLU A 524 18.58 39.22 -10.04
N GLY A 525 18.33 38.98 -8.75
CA GLY A 525 17.78 39.96 -7.81
C GLY A 525 18.57 40.00 -6.51
N GLU A 526 19.48 40.96 -6.49
CA GLU A 526 20.37 41.48 -5.45
C GLU A 526 19.95 41.34 -3.97
N SER A 527 20.98 41.05 -3.18
CA SER A 527 21.03 41.26 -1.73
C SER A 527 21.02 42.75 -1.39
N GLU A 528 19.99 43.22 -0.69
CA GLU A 528 20.04 44.51 0.01
C GLU A 528 19.98 44.33 1.52
N ASP A 529 21.09 44.71 2.16
CA ASP A 529 21.20 45.04 3.57
C ASP A 529 20.31 46.24 3.89
N HIS A 530 19.34 46.08 4.78
CA HIS A 530 18.68 47.20 5.45
C HIS A 530 18.85 47.07 6.97
N GLN A 531 19.84 47.81 7.47
CA GLN A 531 19.92 48.22 8.88
C GLN A 531 18.83 49.25 9.14
N GLY A 532 17.75 48.83 9.80
CA GLY A 532 16.72 49.72 10.34
C GLY A 532 16.54 49.45 11.83
N GLN A 533 16.93 50.42 12.66
CA GLN A 533 16.56 50.48 14.07
C GLN A 533 15.05 50.65 14.16
N ASP A 534 14.35 49.70 14.78
CA ASP A 534 12.97 49.89 15.22
C ASP A 534 12.88 49.66 16.73
N GLN A 535 12.82 50.77 17.47
CA GLN A 535 12.48 50.81 18.89
C GLN A 535 10.96 50.91 19.00
N GLY A 536 10.30 49.77 19.20
CA GLY A 536 8.85 49.75 19.40
C GLY A 536 8.29 48.35 19.64
N GLN A 537 8.19 47.95 20.92
CA GLN A 537 7.22 46.96 21.44
C GLN A 537 6.95 45.72 20.56
N GLY A 538 7.98 44.90 20.28
CA GLY A 538 7.84 43.62 19.59
C GLY A 538 7.62 42.47 20.56
N LYS A 539 6.35 42.18 20.89
CA LYS A 539 5.95 41.05 21.73
C LYS A 539 5.87 39.76 20.90
N ILE A 540 6.68 38.77 21.33
CA ILE A 540 6.62 37.31 21.15
C ILE A 540 7.02 36.75 19.73
N HIS A 541 7.77 35.62 19.70
CA HIS A 541 7.56 34.41 18.84
C HIS A 541 8.70 33.87 17.91
N ALA A 542 9.61 33.05 18.43
CA ALA A 542 10.65 32.33 17.66
C ALA A 542 10.11 31.28 16.67
N TRP A 543 9.08 30.51 17.04
CA TRP A 543 8.47 29.50 16.16
C TRP A 543 7.57 30.08 15.07
N LYS A 544 7.27 31.38 15.10
CA LYS A 544 6.55 32.08 14.02
C LYS A 544 7.44 32.49 12.85
N LYS A 545 8.77 32.39 12.98
CA LYS A 545 9.72 32.72 11.90
C LYS A 545 10.07 31.55 10.98
N ALA A 546 9.49 30.36 11.19
CA ALA A 546 9.76 29.21 10.34
C ALA A 546 9.21 29.45 8.92
N ARG A 547 10.09 29.37 7.90
CA ARG A 547 9.70 29.50 6.49
C ARG A 547 8.69 28.43 6.09
N GLN A 548 7.71 28.80 5.26
CA GLN A 548 6.74 27.88 4.68
C GLN A 548 7.45 26.70 3.99
N GLY A 549 6.93 25.48 4.19
CA GLY A 549 7.56 24.26 3.68
C GLY A 549 8.83 23.82 4.41
N ALA A 550 9.19 24.45 5.54
CA ALA A 550 10.30 23.97 6.38
C ALA A 550 9.99 22.63 7.04
N LEU A 551 8.72 22.39 7.41
CA LEU A 551 8.24 21.12 7.94
C LEU A 551 7.10 20.56 7.08
N VAL A 552 7.13 19.26 6.91
CA VAL A 552 6.10 18.50 6.22
C VAL A 552 5.83 17.19 6.96
N THR A 553 4.58 16.75 6.96
CA THR A 553 4.19 15.38 7.31
C THR A 553 3.87 14.59 6.04
N TYR A 554 4.00 13.28 6.08
CA TYR A 554 3.81 12.42 4.92
C TYR A 554 3.19 11.08 5.31
N SER A 555 2.50 10.41 4.39
CA SER A 555 1.83 9.14 4.71
C SER A 555 2.83 7.99 4.86
N ASN A 556 3.70 7.81 3.87
CA ASN A 556 4.73 6.78 3.86
C ASN A 556 5.98 7.21 3.07
N LEU A 557 7.09 6.51 3.32
CA LEU A 557 8.28 6.58 2.47
C LEU A 557 8.26 5.45 1.44
N ARG A 558 8.74 5.73 0.22
CA ARG A 558 8.92 4.75 -0.85
C ARG A 558 10.29 4.84 -1.49
N ASN A 559 10.91 3.70 -1.74
CA ASN A 559 12.11 3.66 -2.57
C ASN A 559 11.75 3.96 -4.03
N SER A 560 12.66 4.63 -4.71
CA SER A 560 12.71 4.66 -6.17
C SER A 560 12.78 3.23 -6.73
N LEU A 561 12.34 3.04 -7.97
CA LEU A 561 12.47 1.75 -8.65
C LEU A 561 13.93 1.28 -8.76
N ASP A 562 14.89 2.22 -8.78
CA ASP A 562 16.33 1.94 -8.79
C ASP A 562 16.97 1.96 -7.39
N GLU A 563 16.16 2.10 -6.33
CA GLU A 563 16.55 2.15 -4.92
C GLU A 563 17.58 3.24 -4.54
N LYS A 564 17.89 4.18 -5.44
CA LYS A 564 18.88 5.24 -5.19
C LYS A 564 18.34 6.43 -4.39
N ALA A 565 17.02 6.58 -4.35
CA ALA A 565 16.35 7.69 -3.69
C ALA A 565 15.14 7.20 -2.91
N VAL A 566 14.85 7.87 -1.79
CA VAL A 566 13.65 7.66 -0.98
C VAL A 566 12.72 8.85 -1.21
N PHE A 567 11.47 8.58 -1.55
CA PHE A 567 10.43 9.57 -1.80
C PHE A 567 9.41 9.56 -0.67
N ALA A 568 9.00 10.75 -0.21
CA ALA A 568 7.81 10.88 0.62
C ALA A 568 6.56 10.87 -0.27
N VAL A 569 5.56 10.08 0.11
CA VAL A 569 4.26 9.99 -0.56
C VAL A 569 3.23 10.80 0.23
N GLU A 570 2.33 11.49 -0.48
CA GLU A 570 1.23 12.28 0.10
C GLU A 570 1.71 13.26 1.18
N VAL A 571 2.37 14.33 0.74
CA VAL A 571 3.06 15.27 1.62
C VAL A 571 2.17 16.47 1.92
N THR A 572 2.07 16.84 3.19
CA THR A 572 1.35 18.03 3.66
C THR A 572 2.29 18.94 4.44
N SER A 573 2.34 20.24 4.10
CA SER A 573 3.11 21.22 4.87
C SER A 573 2.39 21.57 6.18
N VAL A 574 3.15 21.59 7.28
CA VAL A 574 2.62 21.76 8.63
C VAL A 574 3.39 22.82 9.41
N PRO A 575 2.71 23.67 10.22
CA PRO A 575 3.37 24.59 11.13
C PRO A 575 4.21 23.86 12.19
N PRO A 576 5.33 24.47 12.67
CA PRO A 576 6.20 23.88 13.70
C PRO A 576 5.48 23.58 15.03
N LEU A 577 4.41 24.32 15.33
CA LEU A 577 3.63 24.14 16.55
C LEU A 577 2.87 22.81 16.58
N LEU A 578 2.41 22.30 15.43
CA LEU A 578 1.62 21.05 15.39
C LEU A 578 2.44 19.83 15.85
N PRO A 579 3.67 19.58 15.37
CA PRO A 579 4.53 18.52 15.92
C PRO A 579 4.90 18.70 17.39
N LEU A 580 4.88 19.93 17.92
CA LEU A 580 5.10 20.16 19.35
C LEU A 580 3.88 19.70 20.15
N LEU A 581 2.67 20.05 19.71
CA LEU A 581 1.42 19.68 20.39
C LEU A 581 1.09 18.18 20.29
N PHE A 582 1.35 17.55 19.14
CA PHE A 582 0.90 16.19 18.85
C PHE A 582 2.06 15.19 18.66
N GLY A 583 1.87 13.95 19.14
CA GLY A 583 2.82 12.82 19.06
C GLY A 583 4.06 12.99 19.94
N GLY A 584 4.92 11.98 20.10
CA GLY A 584 6.33 12.06 20.58
C GLY A 584 6.62 12.74 21.93
N ARG A 585 7.82 12.61 22.48
CA ARG A 585 8.25 13.27 23.74
C ARG A 585 8.91 14.62 23.45
N ILE A 586 8.67 15.61 24.31
CA ILE A 586 9.36 16.90 24.27
C ILE A 586 10.31 16.95 25.46
N GLU A 587 11.58 17.24 25.19
CA GLU A 587 12.61 17.41 26.22
C GLU A 587 13.25 18.79 26.08
N MET A 588 13.52 19.44 27.21
CA MET A 588 14.21 20.73 27.25
C MET A 588 15.73 20.49 27.31
N THR A 589 16.45 20.97 26.30
CA THR A 589 17.89 20.77 26.12
C THR A 589 18.63 22.11 26.27
N GLY A 590 18.75 22.60 27.50
CA GLY A 590 19.33 23.92 27.83
C GLY A 590 18.28 25.03 27.95
N ASP A 591 18.72 26.27 28.12
CA ASP A 591 17.85 27.36 28.62
C ASP A 591 16.74 27.78 27.65
N ASN A 592 16.91 27.58 26.32
CA ASN A 592 16.00 28.09 25.29
C ASN A 592 15.80 27.10 24.11
N LYS A 593 16.00 25.80 24.32
CA LYS A 593 15.92 24.81 23.23
C LYS A 593 15.09 23.61 23.65
N LEU A 594 14.05 23.33 22.87
CA LEU A 594 13.26 22.12 22.99
C LEU A 594 13.70 21.13 21.92
N THR A 595 13.63 19.84 22.23
CA THR A 595 13.81 18.77 21.26
C THR A 595 12.62 17.85 21.31
N LYS A 596 12.11 17.49 20.13
CA LYS A 596 11.08 16.47 19.98
C LYS A 596 11.74 15.16 19.57
N ASP A 597 11.49 14.09 20.34
CA ASP A 597 12.09 12.76 20.16
C ASP A 597 13.61 12.79 19.96
N ASN A 598 14.30 13.72 20.65
CA ASN A 598 15.75 13.88 20.63
C ASN A 598 16.40 14.15 19.25
N TRP A 599 15.61 14.47 18.22
CA TRP A 599 16.14 14.74 16.87
C TRP A 599 15.64 16.04 16.23
N LEU A 600 14.42 16.49 16.58
CA LEU A 600 13.79 17.65 15.96
C LEU A 600 13.89 18.87 16.90
N PRO A 601 14.81 19.81 16.64
CA PRO A 601 15.03 20.94 17.51
C PRO A 601 14.03 22.06 17.27
N PHE A 602 13.59 22.69 18.34
CA PHE A 602 12.81 23.92 18.36
C PHE A 602 13.51 24.94 19.26
N HIS A 603 13.48 26.20 18.86
CA HIS A 603 13.98 27.30 19.69
C HIS A 603 12.81 28.03 20.32
N VAL A 604 12.95 28.36 21.59
CA VAL A 604 11.97 29.14 22.35
C VAL A 604 12.67 30.40 22.79
N ASP A 605 12.06 31.57 22.58
CA ASP A 605 12.66 32.85 22.94
C ASP A 605 12.61 33.09 24.45
N GLU A 606 11.54 32.62 25.12
CA GLU A 606 11.28 32.84 26.54
C GLU A 606 11.01 31.51 27.28
N SER A 607 11.40 31.40 28.55
CA SER A 607 11.17 30.17 29.33
C SER A 607 9.69 29.96 29.70
N GLU A 608 8.89 31.03 29.78
CA GLU A 608 7.45 30.99 30.06
C GLU A 608 6.67 30.33 28.91
N ASP A 609 7.04 30.63 27.66
CA ASP A 609 6.47 30.03 26.45
C ASP A 609 6.62 28.49 26.42
N ALA A 610 7.76 27.98 26.90
CA ALA A 610 7.97 26.54 27.03
C ALA A 610 7.10 25.94 28.14
N HIS A 611 6.98 26.64 29.27
CA HIS A 611 6.13 26.23 30.39
C HIS A 611 4.66 26.12 29.97
N ASP A 612 4.12 27.15 29.30
CA ASP A 612 2.74 27.18 28.81
C ASP A 612 2.47 26.04 27.81
N LEU A 613 3.44 25.72 26.94
CA LEU A 613 3.35 24.59 26.02
C LEU A 613 3.26 23.25 26.77
N PHE A 614 4.07 23.05 27.82
CA PHE A 614 4.02 21.84 28.63
C PHE A 614 2.73 21.74 29.43
N GLU A 615 2.23 22.84 30.00
CA GLU A 615 0.94 22.86 30.70
C GLU A 615 -0.21 22.56 29.75
N PHE A 616 -0.26 23.21 28.59
CA PHE A 616 -1.28 22.97 27.58
C PHE A 616 -1.27 21.52 27.10
N ARG A 617 -0.08 20.95 26.87
CA ARG A 617 0.06 19.55 26.50
C ARG A 617 -0.40 18.62 27.63
N GLY A 618 -0.03 18.91 28.87
CA GLY A 618 -0.48 18.14 30.03
C GLY A 618 -2.01 18.16 30.18
N ALA A 619 -2.63 19.32 29.94
CA ALA A 619 -4.09 19.46 29.93
C ALA A 619 -4.75 18.69 28.77
N LEU A 620 -4.13 18.72 27.58
CA LEU A 620 -4.55 17.94 26.41
C LEU A 620 -4.52 16.44 26.70
N ASP A 621 -3.40 15.93 27.20
CA ASP A 621 -3.20 14.52 27.51
C ASP A 621 -4.17 14.06 28.61
N ALA A 622 -4.41 14.89 29.63
CA ALA A 622 -5.40 14.62 30.67
C ALA A 622 -6.82 14.54 30.10
N MET A 623 -7.21 15.52 29.28
CA MET A 623 -8.52 15.55 28.64
C MET A 623 -8.75 14.36 27.71
N LEU A 624 -7.79 14.04 26.85
CA LEU A 624 -7.88 12.88 25.95
C LEU A 624 -7.93 11.58 26.74
N ASN A 625 -7.12 11.43 27.79
CA ASN A 625 -7.16 10.25 28.63
C ASN A 625 -8.51 10.10 29.35
N ASP A 626 -9.08 11.18 29.89
CA ASP A 626 -10.38 11.15 30.54
C ASP A 626 -11.50 10.84 29.54
N ALA A 627 -11.46 11.46 28.35
CA ALA A 627 -12.36 11.17 27.25
C ALA A 627 -12.29 9.69 26.83
N PHE A 628 -11.09 9.18 26.56
CA PHE A 628 -10.89 7.79 26.12
C PHE A 628 -11.18 6.77 27.23
N ARG A 629 -10.88 7.06 28.51
CA ARG A 629 -11.26 6.20 29.64
C ARG A 629 -12.77 6.14 29.81
N SER A 630 -13.42 7.31 29.75
CA SER A 630 -14.87 7.38 29.76
C SER A 630 -15.47 6.57 28.61
N LEU A 631 -14.82 6.55 27.44
CA LEU A 631 -15.23 5.72 26.31
C LEU A 631 -14.96 4.23 26.51
N SER A 632 -13.83 3.85 27.11
CA SER A 632 -13.50 2.44 27.34
C SER A 632 -14.38 1.77 28.39
N ASP A 633 -14.92 2.55 29.33
CA ASP A 633 -15.64 2.04 30.49
C ASP A 633 -17.18 2.05 30.32
N ARG A 634 -17.70 2.52 29.17
CA ARG A 634 -19.13 2.84 28.99
C ARG A 634 -20.04 1.65 28.68
N HIS A 635 -21.02 1.47 29.57
CA HIS A 635 -22.33 0.80 29.38
C HIS A 635 -23.52 1.80 29.54
N THR A 636 -23.29 3.12 29.54
CA THR A 636 -24.29 4.17 29.82
C THR A 636 -24.34 5.30 28.78
N SER A 637 -25.50 5.97 28.69
CA SER A 637 -25.98 6.87 27.63
C SER A 637 -25.23 8.21 27.48
N GLY A 638 -24.68 8.48 26.28
CA GLY A 638 -24.11 9.75 25.82
C GLY A 638 -22.88 9.55 24.92
N TYR A 639 -22.64 10.43 23.93
CA TYR A 639 -21.53 10.31 22.95
C TYR A 639 -20.31 11.17 23.34
N LEU A 640 -19.09 10.86 22.85
CA LEU A 640 -17.92 11.76 23.01
C LEU A 640 -18.22 13.15 22.41
N ALA A 641 -19.02 13.16 21.35
CA ALA A 641 -19.48 14.37 20.69
C ALA A 641 -20.23 15.35 21.62
N ASP A 642 -20.73 14.88 22.75
CA ASP A 642 -21.51 15.65 23.71
C ASP A 642 -20.64 16.21 24.85
N ASP A 643 -19.34 15.87 24.89
CA ASP A 643 -18.41 16.34 25.92
C ASP A 643 -18.00 17.81 25.66
N PRO A 644 -18.33 18.75 26.57
CA PRO A 644 -17.97 20.16 26.42
C PRO A 644 -16.45 20.41 26.39
N ALA A 645 -15.64 19.48 26.91
CA ALA A 645 -14.18 19.57 26.85
C ALA A 645 -13.66 19.57 25.39
N ARG A 646 -14.35 18.87 24.48
CA ARG A 646 -14.01 18.85 23.04
C ARG A 646 -14.01 20.25 22.43
N ASP A 647 -15.06 21.02 22.68
CA ASP A 647 -15.25 22.34 22.07
C ASP A 647 -14.34 23.39 22.73
N ILE A 648 -13.99 23.21 24.00
CA ILE A 648 -12.97 24.01 24.68
C ILE A 648 -11.60 23.73 24.06
N PHE A 649 -11.27 22.46 23.83
CA PHE A 649 -10.01 22.07 23.22
C PHE A 649 -9.86 22.54 21.78
N ALA A 650 -10.87 22.28 20.92
CA ALA A 650 -10.83 22.72 19.52
C ALA A 650 -10.64 24.24 19.41
N ARG A 651 -11.30 25.01 20.30
CA ARG A 651 -11.08 26.47 20.40
C ARG A 651 -9.68 26.82 20.85
N GLY A 652 -9.16 26.17 21.89
CA GLY A 652 -7.80 26.42 22.40
C GLY A 652 -6.72 26.14 21.35
N VAL A 653 -6.81 25.02 20.63
CA VAL A 653 -5.89 24.70 19.53
C VAL A 653 -6.01 25.72 18.40
N ARG A 654 -7.23 26.11 18.03
CA ARG A 654 -7.46 27.11 16.99
C ARG A 654 -6.88 28.47 17.36
N GLU A 655 -7.08 28.91 18.61
CA GLU A 655 -6.52 30.15 19.12
C GLU A 655 -4.98 30.11 19.07
N LEU A 656 -4.38 29.02 19.54
CA LEU A 656 -2.94 28.82 19.51
C LEU A 656 -2.36 28.77 18.09
N LEU A 657 -3.08 28.17 17.13
CA LEU A 657 -2.68 28.13 15.72
C LEU A 657 -2.91 29.47 15.01
N SER A 658 -3.95 30.22 15.37
CA SER A 658 -4.19 31.57 14.82
C SER A 658 -3.11 32.57 15.20
N LEU A 659 -2.38 32.30 16.27
CA LEU A 659 -1.20 33.07 16.63
C LEU A 659 -0.11 32.85 15.57
N THR A 660 0.10 31.65 15.02
CA THR A 660 1.10 31.47 13.95
C THR A 660 0.72 32.24 12.69
N PRO A 661 1.68 32.88 11.98
CA PRO A 661 1.36 33.63 10.76
C PRO A 661 0.59 32.70 9.81
N ALA A 662 -0.55 33.19 9.34
CA ALA A 662 -1.48 32.41 8.54
C ALA A 662 -0.76 31.73 7.38
N ALA A 663 -0.96 30.42 7.26
CA ALA A 663 -0.46 29.59 6.17
C ALA A 663 -1.17 29.87 4.82
N ASP A 664 -1.96 30.94 4.72
CA ASP A 664 -3.06 31.08 3.74
C ASP A 664 -2.96 32.33 2.86
N ALA A 665 -1.77 32.89 2.59
CA ALA A 665 -1.66 34.10 1.75
C ALA A 665 -0.68 34.05 0.57
N ALA A 666 0.00 32.93 0.31
CA ALA A 666 0.74 32.75 -0.94
C ALA A 666 0.80 31.27 -1.33
N ASP A 667 0.42 30.98 -2.58
CA ASP A 667 0.52 29.70 -3.29
C ASP A 667 -0.58 28.64 -3.08
N VAL A 668 -1.79 29.07 -2.74
CA VAL A 668 -3.00 28.33 -3.10
C VAL A 668 -3.88 29.22 -3.97
N GLU A 669 -3.50 29.40 -5.23
CA GLU A 669 -4.52 29.45 -6.29
C GLU A 669 -5.14 28.05 -6.37
N THR A 670 -6.00 27.74 -5.41
CA THR A 670 -7.18 26.94 -5.69
C THR A 670 -7.93 27.69 -6.79
N THR A 671 -7.84 27.21 -8.02
CA THR A 671 -8.97 27.33 -8.95
C THR A 671 -10.08 26.39 -8.48
N ALA A 672 -10.55 26.62 -7.26
CA ALA A 672 -11.90 26.37 -6.85
C ALA A 672 -12.42 27.77 -6.54
N ASP A 673 -13.15 28.32 -7.50
CA ASP A 673 -13.93 29.53 -7.39
C ASP A 673 -14.87 29.41 -6.19
N THR A 674 -14.37 29.73 -5.00
CA THR A 674 -15.14 29.75 -3.75
C THR A 674 -15.91 31.06 -3.59
N THR A 675 -15.86 31.92 -4.60
CA THR A 675 -16.75 33.08 -4.76
C THR A 675 -18.10 32.75 -5.39
N ALA A 676 -18.34 31.51 -5.85
CA ALA A 676 -19.66 31.08 -6.34
C ALA A 676 -20.66 30.61 -5.25
N PHE A 677 -20.30 30.64 -3.96
CA PHE A 677 -21.17 30.19 -2.85
C PHE A 677 -21.60 31.30 -1.87
N ARG A 678 -21.64 32.54 -2.35
CA ARG A 678 -22.26 33.66 -1.62
C ARG A 678 -23.16 34.48 -2.53
N ASP A 679 -24.31 33.93 -2.89
CA ASP A 679 -25.47 34.75 -3.22
C ASP A 679 -26.78 33.96 -2.97
N PRO A 680 -27.66 34.37 -2.03
CA PRO A 680 -28.96 33.73 -1.84
C PRO A 680 -30.00 34.03 -2.94
N GLY A 681 -29.59 34.61 -4.08
CA GLY A 681 -30.51 35.27 -5.03
C GLY A 681 -30.42 34.85 -6.50
N MET A 682 -29.81 33.71 -6.85
CA MET A 682 -29.63 33.35 -8.26
C MET A 682 -29.79 31.85 -8.60
N TRP A 683 -30.80 31.20 -8.05
CA TRP A 683 -31.28 29.91 -8.55
C TRP A 683 -32.80 29.97 -8.65
N PRO A 684 -33.41 29.61 -9.78
CA PRO A 684 -34.86 29.55 -9.87
C PRO A 684 -35.37 28.53 -8.86
N THR A 685 -36.37 28.93 -8.09
CA THR A 685 -37.03 28.03 -7.15
C THR A 685 -37.74 26.91 -7.92
N LEU A 686 -37.93 25.75 -7.28
CA LEU A 686 -38.58 24.59 -7.89
C LEU A 686 -40.03 24.91 -8.36
N ASP A 687 -40.65 25.95 -7.80
CA ASP A 687 -41.95 26.48 -8.22
C ASP A 687 -41.86 27.37 -9.48
N GLU A 688 -40.72 28.02 -9.75
CA GLU A 688 -40.49 28.80 -10.99
C GLU A 688 -40.16 27.92 -12.21
N LEU A 689 -39.81 26.65 -11.99
CA LEU A 689 -39.57 25.65 -13.04
C LEU A 689 -40.83 24.87 -13.46
N LEU A 690 -41.96 25.08 -12.75
CA LEU A 690 -43.20 24.34 -12.98
C LEU A 690 -44.32 25.15 -13.64
N ASP A 691 -44.15 26.47 -13.83
CA ASP A 691 -45.24 27.38 -14.28
C ASP A 691 -44.95 28.20 -15.56
N SER A 692 -44.16 27.68 -16.52
CA SER A 692 -44.10 28.28 -17.87
C SER A 692 -44.51 27.30 -18.98
N GLU A 693 -45.82 27.30 -19.25
CA GLU A 693 -46.51 27.22 -20.57
C GLU A 693 -45.88 26.27 -21.62
N ILE A 694 -46.50 25.14 -22.01
CA ILE A 694 -47.81 25.03 -22.70
C ILE A 694 -48.14 26.29 -23.53
N ASP A 695 -47.61 26.36 -24.75
CA ASP A 695 -48.39 26.74 -25.94
C ASP A 695 -47.53 26.60 -27.22
N GLY A 696 -48.06 25.87 -28.22
CA GLY A 696 -47.50 25.75 -29.58
C GLY A 696 -47.35 24.33 -30.09
#